data_AF-A0A4S8L1K3-F1
#
_entry.id   AF-A0A4S8L1K3-F1
#
_cell.length_a   1.000
_cell.length_b   1.000
_cell.length_c   1.000
_cell.angle_alpha   90.00
_cell.angle_beta   90.00
_cell.angle_gamma   90.00
#
_symmetry.space_group_name_H-M   'P 1'
#
loop_
_entity.id
_entity.type
_entity.pdbx_description
1 polymer ?
#
loop_
_entity_poly.entity_id
_entity_poly.type
_entity_poly.pdbx_seq_one_letter_code
_entity_poly.pdbx_strand_id
1 'polypeptide(L)'
;MTLEGKVTSYDFYNGLEKLSDNTGRIVVKDRYKSWTRMLRLWRHVKQLIRAGRGNDGTRTKMEDTRPGELAVRCIACPDPLVNLPEGWASQSDSFLYALFIAIDACFRLKRKLVSSIERDPPLQPGWAYFVHPERYRQYLLTQTNQDEMSTCTSLAALDYANTKFSKGYAATGVGMACCARHEFIFRNGAGHLQKGERYANIDFILACLLHHLHHLLPKILSYDIVCQWSKHVISRLKNLPEHIRYELDEKLVKFVIPKLHIYGHKLTCQTKFSLNYTLGVGRTDAEGIERTWANMGPVATSTKEMGPGAHSDTLEDHWSHWNWGKLVGLGELLRRRMEIAMEELRFQEDAFTDFCTQHIEQVPEWKKMVEDFENNPQDAVNPFELPKTGLGLQEIRLQLEKEDGADGDYQIEDGSSDSSSEEVVPLVRKEVGHVEFVLIGLEIEEHQRQLNYQINLKRDPTAKEKANFMESRNRLSRKITRFRSLQSKHTPESLQSLALLSMVDSNGSLLPAPNAEDMILFLPSDLTHQNSSNNLEKYQRIESRLQEGQCQDALDQLRNDLLIKSRINTYKKSNARNQGATTRTRARLNRHEKKIRMSTLKYQQAWKALVRLSGGLKELVSWPELRQADVRMMRDAED
;
A
#
# COMPACT_ATOMS: atom_id res chain seq x y z
N MET A 1 -19.40 -14.72 -30.72
CA MET A 1 -18.51 -15.81 -30.27
C MET A 1 -17.13 -15.32 -29.86
N THR A 2 -16.39 -14.62 -30.71
CA THR A 2 -15.05 -14.10 -30.36
C THR A 2 -15.12 -13.05 -29.24
N LEU A 3 -16.03 -12.07 -29.34
CA LEU A 3 -16.10 -10.95 -28.37
C LEU A 3 -16.58 -11.34 -26.97
N GLU A 4 -17.60 -12.19 -26.91
CA GLU A 4 -18.24 -12.67 -25.67
C GLU A 4 -17.57 -13.95 -25.14
N GLY A 5 -17.53 -15.00 -25.95
CA GLY A 5 -16.98 -16.30 -25.58
C GLY A 5 -15.45 -16.40 -25.66
N LYS A 6 -14.76 -15.34 -26.12
CA LYS A 6 -13.29 -15.26 -26.24
C LYS A 6 -12.66 -16.40 -27.06
N VAL A 7 -13.46 -17.04 -27.93
CA VAL A 7 -13.03 -18.14 -28.81
C VAL A 7 -12.11 -17.59 -29.90
N THR A 8 -11.02 -18.29 -30.20
CA THR A 8 -10.10 -17.87 -31.26
C THR A 8 -10.74 -18.03 -32.64
N SER A 9 -10.27 -17.25 -33.62
CA SER A 9 -10.76 -17.43 -35.01
C SER A 9 -10.44 -18.81 -35.55
N TYR A 10 -9.32 -19.41 -35.10
CA TYR A 10 -8.89 -20.75 -35.47
C TYR A 10 -9.83 -21.82 -34.94
N ASP A 11 -10.15 -21.79 -33.65
CA ASP A 11 -11.06 -22.77 -33.04
C ASP A 11 -12.47 -22.65 -33.60
N PHE A 12 -12.93 -21.42 -33.88
CA PHE A 12 -14.21 -21.21 -34.52
C PHE A 12 -14.24 -21.81 -35.93
N TYR A 13 -13.21 -21.53 -36.74
CA TYR A 13 -13.11 -22.05 -38.11
C TYR A 13 -13.02 -23.58 -38.13
N ASN A 14 -12.21 -24.18 -37.25
CA ASN A 14 -12.15 -25.64 -37.08
C ASN A 14 -13.48 -26.23 -36.60
N GLY A 15 -14.22 -25.48 -35.77
CA GLY A 15 -15.58 -25.85 -35.38
C GLY A 15 -16.52 -25.95 -36.57
N LEU A 16 -16.46 -24.99 -37.50
CA LEU A 16 -17.24 -25.03 -38.75
C LEU A 16 -16.85 -26.22 -39.64
N GLU A 17 -15.55 -26.51 -39.77
CA GLU A 17 -15.09 -27.67 -40.54
C GLU A 17 -15.58 -28.98 -39.91
N LYS A 18 -15.47 -29.15 -38.59
CA LYS A 18 -15.96 -30.35 -37.89
C LYS A 18 -17.48 -30.50 -37.90
N LEU A 19 -18.23 -29.39 -37.95
CA LEU A 19 -19.68 -29.43 -38.14
C LEU A 19 -20.06 -29.89 -39.56
N SER A 20 -19.19 -29.65 -40.53
CA SER A 20 -19.38 -30.08 -41.92
C SER A 20 -18.99 -31.55 -42.12
N ASP A 21 -17.85 -31.96 -41.57
CA ASP A 21 -17.42 -33.36 -41.48
C ASP A 21 -16.54 -33.58 -40.24
N ASN A 22 -17.06 -34.32 -39.26
CA ASN A 22 -16.32 -34.64 -38.04
C ASN A 22 -15.38 -35.84 -38.19
N THR A 23 -15.40 -36.53 -39.34
CA THR A 23 -14.61 -37.74 -39.59
C THR A 23 -13.23 -37.44 -40.18
N GLY A 24 -13.02 -36.21 -40.68
CA GLY A 24 -11.79 -35.79 -41.35
C GLY A 24 -11.56 -36.49 -42.70
N ARG A 25 -12.60 -37.11 -43.28
CA ARG A 25 -12.51 -37.84 -44.55
C ARG A 25 -12.73 -36.92 -45.74
N ILE A 26 -13.47 -35.83 -45.56
CA ILE A 26 -13.68 -34.80 -46.56
C ILE A 26 -12.58 -33.76 -46.44
N VAL A 27 -11.72 -33.69 -47.46
CA VAL A 27 -10.70 -32.63 -47.56
C VAL A 27 -11.36 -31.33 -47.98
N VAL A 28 -11.66 -30.47 -47.01
CA VAL A 28 -12.13 -29.10 -47.26
C VAL A 28 -10.93 -28.22 -47.60
N LYS A 29 -11.06 -27.38 -48.63
CA LYS A 29 -10.01 -26.41 -48.97
C LYS A 29 -9.86 -25.37 -47.85
N ASP A 30 -8.65 -25.22 -47.33
CA ASP A 30 -8.35 -24.21 -46.30
C ASP A 30 -8.71 -22.78 -46.79
N ARG A 31 -9.67 -22.16 -46.09
CA ARG A 31 -10.08 -20.77 -46.28
C ARG A 31 -9.78 -19.90 -45.06
N TYR A 32 -9.05 -20.39 -44.06
CA TYR A 32 -8.78 -19.69 -42.81
C TYR A 32 -8.16 -18.30 -43.03
N LYS A 33 -7.19 -18.18 -43.95
CA LYS A 33 -6.58 -16.88 -44.29
C LYS A 33 -7.57 -15.89 -44.91
N SER A 34 -8.49 -16.38 -45.75
CA SER A 34 -9.54 -15.55 -46.36
C SER A 34 -10.57 -15.13 -45.31
N TRP A 35 -10.97 -16.09 -44.47
CA TRP A 35 -11.89 -15.90 -43.34
C TRP A 35 -11.38 -14.83 -42.36
N THR A 36 -10.13 -14.93 -41.91
CA THR A 36 -9.53 -13.96 -40.97
C THR A 36 -9.45 -12.56 -41.57
N ARG A 37 -9.14 -12.43 -42.86
CA ARG A 37 -9.17 -11.14 -43.57
C ARG A 37 -10.58 -10.56 -43.66
N MET A 38 -11.57 -11.38 -44.03
CA MET A 38 -12.97 -10.96 -44.08
C MET A 38 -13.48 -10.50 -42.72
N LEU A 39 -13.18 -11.27 -41.66
CA LEU A 39 -13.56 -10.92 -40.29
C LEU A 39 -12.97 -9.57 -39.88
N ARG A 40 -11.70 -9.35 -40.19
CA ARG A 40 -10.99 -8.10 -39.87
C ARG A 40 -11.61 -6.90 -40.57
N LEU A 41 -11.87 -7.00 -41.88
CA LEU A 41 -12.54 -5.94 -42.66
C LEU A 41 -13.97 -5.70 -42.18
N TRP A 42 -14.72 -6.76 -41.92
CA TRP A 42 -16.09 -6.67 -41.43
C TRP A 42 -16.14 -5.91 -40.10
N ARG A 43 -15.27 -6.23 -39.14
CA ARG A 43 -15.17 -5.53 -37.85
C ARG A 43 -14.92 -4.04 -38.02
N HIS A 44 -13.95 -3.68 -38.85
CA HIS A 44 -13.62 -2.29 -39.14
C HIS A 44 -14.81 -1.53 -39.76
N VAL A 45 -15.46 -2.10 -40.76
CA VAL A 45 -16.65 -1.50 -41.39
C VAL A 45 -17.79 -1.35 -40.37
N LYS A 46 -17.99 -2.32 -39.46
CA LYS A 46 -19.01 -2.20 -38.41
C LYS A 46 -18.69 -1.06 -37.43
N GLN A 47 -17.42 -0.80 -37.11
CA GLN A 47 -17.03 0.33 -36.28
C GLN A 47 -17.32 1.67 -36.97
N LEU A 48 -16.97 1.80 -38.26
CA LEU A 48 -17.29 2.99 -39.07
C LEU A 48 -18.79 3.26 -39.12
N ILE A 49 -19.60 2.22 -39.39
CA ILE A 49 -21.07 2.33 -39.42
C ILE A 49 -21.61 2.78 -38.07
N ARG A 50 -21.14 2.20 -36.96
CA ARG A 50 -21.59 2.58 -35.60
C ARG A 50 -21.27 4.04 -35.28
N ALA A 51 -20.14 4.54 -35.75
CA ALA A 51 -19.73 5.93 -35.57
C ALA A 51 -20.36 6.90 -36.60
N GLY A 52 -21.18 6.40 -37.53
CA GLY A 52 -21.79 7.20 -38.59
C GLY A 52 -20.79 7.72 -39.64
N ARG A 53 -19.56 7.19 -39.68
CA ARG A 53 -18.56 7.60 -40.69
C ARG A 53 -19.02 7.16 -42.07
N GLY A 54 -18.97 8.09 -43.03
CA GLY A 54 -19.50 7.92 -44.39
C GLY A 54 -20.94 8.43 -44.59
N ASN A 55 -21.64 8.81 -43.51
CA ASN A 55 -23.00 9.36 -43.54
C ASN A 55 -23.12 10.71 -42.80
N ASP A 56 -22.01 11.39 -42.50
CA ASP A 56 -21.98 12.62 -41.68
C ASP A 56 -22.14 13.92 -42.51
N GLY A 57 -22.44 13.80 -43.81
CA GLY A 57 -22.78 14.87 -44.75
C GLY A 57 -21.67 15.90 -45.03
N THR A 58 -20.58 15.88 -44.26
CA THR A 58 -19.53 16.90 -44.27
C THR A 58 -18.17 16.32 -44.64
N ARG A 59 -17.91 15.05 -44.29
CA ARG A 59 -16.66 14.36 -44.59
C ARG A 59 -16.94 13.18 -45.50
N THR A 60 -16.47 13.28 -46.73
CA THR A 60 -16.72 12.26 -47.78
C THR A 60 -15.73 11.11 -47.75
N LYS A 61 -14.59 11.28 -47.08
CA LYS A 61 -13.53 10.27 -46.98
C LYS A 61 -13.48 9.61 -45.60
N MET A 62 -13.22 8.31 -45.58
CA MET A 62 -13.05 7.57 -44.31
C MET A 62 -11.77 8.00 -43.60
N GLU A 63 -10.78 8.44 -44.36
CA GLU A 63 -9.49 8.96 -43.88
C GLU A 63 -9.62 10.25 -43.07
N ASP A 64 -10.75 10.97 -43.19
CA ASP A 64 -11.04 12.18 -42.40
C ASP A 64 -11.53 11.85 -40.97
N THR A 65 -11.53 10.58 -40.59
CA THR A 65 -11.87 10.12 -39.23
C THR A 65 -10.83 10.66 -38.25
N ARG A 66 -11.31 11.38 -37.24
CA ARG A 66 -10.48 12.05 -36.24
C ARG A 66 -9.99 11.06 -35.18
N PRO A 67 -8.90 11.40 -34.45
CA PRO A 67 -8.43 10.57 -33.35
C PRO A 67 -9.55 10.25 -32.36
N GLY A 68 -9.68 8.98 -31.98
CA GLY A 68 -10.65 8.54 -30.97
C GLY A 68 -12.13 8.64 -31.36
N GLU A 69 -12.48 9.02 -32.59
CA GLU A 69 -13.85 9.23 -33.05
C GLU A 69 -14.69 7.93 -33.08
N LEU A 70 -14.06 6.77 -33.30
CA LEU A 70 -14.74 5.47 -33.38
C LEU A 70 -14.97 4.81 -32.02
N ALA A 71 -14.44 5.37 -30.94
CA ALA A 71 -14.58 4.80 -29.60
C ALA A 71 -15.97 5.05 -29.02
N VAL A 72 -16.56 4.01 -28.41
CA VAL A 72 -17.83 4.15 -27.66
C VAL A 72 -17.57 4.92 -26.37
N ARG A 73 -18.22 6.07 -26.21
CA ARG A 73 -18.02 7.01 -25.09
C ARG A 73 -18.94 6.70 -23.90
N CYS A 74 -18.49 7.05 -22.70
CA CYS A 74 -19.35 7.03 -21.52
C CYS A 74 -20.22 8.28 -21.48
N ILE A 75 -21.54 8.13 -21.52
CA ILE A 75 -22.50 9.25 -21.45
C ILE A 75 -22.75 9.75 -20.02
N ALA A 76 -22.29 9.01 -19.00
CA ALA A 76 -22.39 9.40 -17.59
C ALA A 76 -21.12 10.06 -17.05
N CYS A 77 -20.01 10.04 -17.81
CA CYS A 77 -18.86 10.86 -17.47
C CYS A 77 -19.18 12.34 -17.73
N PRO A 78 -18.66 13.27 -16.93
CA PRO A 78 -18.88 14.69 -17.10
C PRO A 78 -18.38 15.18 -18.48
N ASP A 79 -19.28 15.80 -19.24
CA ASP A 79 -19.03 16.42 -20.54
C ASP A 79 -19.82 17.74 -20.63
N PRO A 80 -19.12 18.89 -20.65
CA PRO A 80 -19.73 20.22 -20.72
C PRO A 80 -20.72 20.42 -21.86
N LEU A 81 -20.58 19.68 -22.95
CA LEU A 81 -21.44 19.81 -24.13
C LEU A 81 -22.64 18.87 -24.12
N VAL A 82 -22.77 18.00 -23.10
CA VAL A 82 -23.77 16.94 -23.07
C VAL A 82 -24.57 16.91 -21.78
N ASN A 83 -23.91 16.92 -20.62
CA ASN A 83 -24.56 16.58 -19.35
C ASN A 83 -24.16 17.45 -18.15
N LEU A 84 -23.49 18.59 -18.38
CA LEU A 84 -23.20 19.56 -17.32
C LEU A 84 -24.03 20.86 -17.49
N PRO A 85 -24.43 21.51 -16.40
CA PRO A 85 -25.14 22.79 -16.46
C PRO A 85 -24.24 23.94 -16.89
N GLU A 86 -24.81 25.06 -17.33
CA GLU A 86 -24.03 26.29 -17.58
C GLU A 86 -23.36 26.78 -16.30
N GLY A 87 -22.14 27.34 -16.44
CA GLY A 87 -21.37 27.84 -15.29
C GLY A 87 -20.83 26.77 -14.34
N TRP A 88 -20.94 25.47 -14.67
CA TRP A 88 -20.49 24.34 -13.84
C TRP A 88 -19.08 24.48 -13.25
N ALA A 89 -18.17 25.14 -13.97
CA ALA A 89 -16.76 25.26 -13.59
C ALA A 89 -16.53 26.27 -12.45
N SER A 90 -17.47 27.20 -12.22
CA SER A 90 -17.35 28.26 -11.20
C SER A 90 -18.14 27.96 -9.92
N GLN A 91 -18.82 26.81 -9.86
CA GLN A 91 -19.63 26.43 -8.71
C GLN A 91 -18.77 25.85 -7.58
N SER A 92 -19.18 26.09 -6.33
CA SER A 92 -18.48 25.60 -5.14
C SER A 92 -18.43 24.07 -5.05
N ASP A 93 -19.41 23.40 -5.69
CA ASP A 93 -19.55 21.96 -5.77
C ASP A 93 -19.03 21.37 -7.08
N SER A 94 -18.15 22.08 -7.79
CA SER A 94 -17.50 21.61 -9.03
C SER A 94 -16.84 20.23 -8.92
N PHE A 95 -16.52 19.77 -7.69
CA PHE A 95 -16.05 18.41 -7.42
C PHE A 95 -17.06 17.31 -7.85
N LEU A 96 -18.36 17.62 -7.95
CA LEU A 96 -19.38 16.71 -8.46
C LEU A 96 -19.14 16.35 -9.94
N TYR A 97 -18.48 17.26 -10.68
CA TYR A 97 -18.16 17.11 -12.09
C TYR A 97 -16.74 16.57 -12.32
N ALA A 98 -16.09 16.05 -11.26
CA ALA A 98 -14.76 15.46 -11.39
C ALA A 98 -14.78 14.20 -12.26
N LEU A 99 -13.84 14.11 -13.20
CA LEU A 99 -13.63 12.94 -14.03
C LEU A 99 -12.61 12.00 -13.38
N PHE A 100 -13.00 10.73 -13.23
CA PHE A 100 -12.17 9.71 -12.60
C PHE A 100 -11.47 8.87 -13.66
N ILE A 101 -10.15 8.94 -13.72
CA ILE A 101 -9.31 8.24 -14.69
C ILE A 101 -8.45 7.23 -13.93
N ALA A 102 -8.66 5.94 -14.16
CA ALA A 102 -7.80 4.88 -13.67
C ALA A 102 -6.79 4.50 -14.75
N ILE A 103 -5.52 4.40 -14.40
CA ILE A 103 -4.38 4.09 -15.27
C ILE A 103 -3.72 2.83 -14.74
N ASP A 104 -3.38 1.90 -15.63
CA ASP A 104 -2.64 0.68 -15.30
C ASP A 104 -2.04 0.02 -16.56
N ALA A 105 -1.13 -0.93 -16.36
CA ALA A 105 -0.46 -1.71 -17.39
C ALA A 105 -0.73 -3.22 -17.27
N CYS A 106 -1.20 -3.82 -18.37
CA CYS A 106 -1.36 -5.27 -18.46
C CYS A 106 -0.17 -5.94 -19.17
N PHE A 107 0.67 -6.64 -18.41
CA PHE A 107 1.80 -7.43 -18.94
C PHE A 107 1.41 -8.80 -19.53
N ARG A 108 0.13 -9.17 -19.49
CA ARG A 108 -0.37 -10.40 -20.14
C ARG A 108 -0.63 -10.19 -21.63
N LEU A 109 -1.01 -8.98 -22.04
CA LEU A 109 -1.27 -8.60 -23.43
C LEU A 109 0.03 -8.35 -24.21
N LYS A 110 0.90 -9.36 -24.23
CA LYS A 110 2.17 -9.32 -24.97
C LYS A 110 1.94 -9.56 -26.46
N ARG A 111 2.86 -9.07 -27.29
CA ARG A 111 2.91 -9.39 -28.73
C ARG A 111 4.32 -9.79 -29.14
N LYS A 112 4.46 -10.97 -29.75
CA LYS A 112 5.76 -11.44 -30.24
C LYS A 112 6.23 -10.63 -31.46
N LEU A 113 7.54 -10.61 -31.66
CA LEU A 113 8.17 -10.01 -32.84
C LEU A 113 8.08 -10.97 -34.04
N VAL A 114 6.88 -11.12 -34.61
CA VAL A 114 6.59 -12.08 -35.72
C VAL A 114 6.25 -11.40 -37.06
N SER A 115 6.01 -10.09 -37.06
CA SER A 115 5.65 -9.30 -38.26
C SER A 115 6.00 -7.82 -38.06
N SER A 116 5.81 -7.01 -39.11
CA SER A 116 6.06 -5.57 -39.15
C SER A 116 4.81 -4.77 -39.53
N ILE A 117 4.82 -3.45 -39.31
CA ILE A 117 3.69 -2.56 -39.64
C ILE A 117 3.49 -2.50 -41.16
N GLU A 118 4.55 -2.59 -41.96
CA GLU A 118 4.46 -2.58 -43.42
C GLU A 118 3.74 -3.82 -43.96
N ARG A 119 3.94 -4.98 -43.32
CA ARG A 119 3.27 -6.24 -43.72
C ARG A 119 1.86 -6.39 -43.15
N ASP A 120 1.62 -5.84 -41.96
CA ASP A 120 0.33 -5.91 -41.28
C ASP A 120 0.01 -4.56 -40.62
N PRO A 121 -0.39 -3.54 -41.42
CA PRO A 121 -0.72 -2.22 -40.90
C PRO A 121 -2.07 -2.25 -40.18
N PRO A 122 -2.25 -1.51 -39.08
CA PRO A 122 -3.57 -1.38 -38.44
C PRO A 122 -4.57 -0.70 -39.40
N LEU A 123 -5.84 -1.10 -39.35
CA LEU A 123 -6.86 -0.51 -40.24
C LEU A 123 -7.32 0.88 -39.77
N GLN A 124 -7.09 1.20 -38.50
CA GLN A 124 -7.64 2.40 -37.85
C GLN A 124 -6.63 3.07 -36.91
N PRO A 125 -5.47 3.53 -37.43
CA PRO A 125 -4.38 4.06 -36.60
C PRO A 125 -4.81 5.29 -35.80
N GLY A 126 -5.09 5.10 -34.51
CA GLY A 126 -5.48 6.18 -33.60
C GLY A 126 -6.95 6.59 -33.67
N TRP A 127 -7.81 5.89 -34.42
CA TRP A 127 -9.21 6.32 -34.60
C TRP A 127 -10.13 5.91 -33.43
N ALA A 128 -9.69 5.04 -32.53
CA ALA A 128 -10.48 4.51 -31.42
C ALA A 128 -9.73 4.55 -30.08
N TYR A 129 -9.39 3.41 -29.48
CA TYR A 129 -8.83 3.32 -28.13
C TYR A 129 -7.31 3.46 -28.09
N PHE A 130 -6.59 2.89 -29.06
CA PHE A 130 -5.14 3.05 -29.14
C PHE A 130 -4.75 4.47 -29.56
N VAL A 131 -3.62 4.95 -29.05
CA VAL A 131 -2.93 6.11 -29.61
C VAL A 131 -2.42 5.83 -31.03
N HIS A 132 -2.15 6.88 -31.80
CA HIS A 132 -1.62 6.72 -33.15
C HIS A 132 -0.22 6.05 -33.11
N PRO A 133 -0.04 4.87 -33.73
CA PRO A 133 1.12 4.02 -33.51
C PRO A 133 2.44 4.65 -33.95
N GLU A 134 2.46 5.33 -35.11
CA GLU A 134 3.71 5.90 -35.62
C GLU A 134 4.19 7.12 -34.81
N ARG A 135 3.28 8.07 -34.49
CA ARG A 135 3.58 9.20 -33.60
C ARG A 135 4.10 8.75 -32.24
N TYR A 136 3.45 7.72 -31.69
CA TYR A 136 3.86 7.13 -30.42
C TYR A 136 5.25 6.49 -30.52
N ARG A 137 5.51 5.70 -31.56
CA ARG A 137 6.82 5.09 -31.82
C ARG A 137 7.92 6.14 -31.95
N GLN A 138 7.70 7.20 -32.74
CA GLN A 138 8.65 8.29 -32.94
C GLN A 138 9.01 8.97 -31.62
N TYR A 139 8.01 9.28 -30.80
CA TYR A 139 8.26 9.82 -29.46
C TYR A 139 9.09 8.86 -28.60
N LEU A 140 8.71 7.59 -28.52
CA LEU A 140 9.40 6.62 -27.66
C LEU A 140 10.86 6.37 -28.07
N LEU A 141 11.22 6.59 -29.34
CA LEU A 141 12.61 6.53 -29.82
C LEU A 141 13.47 7.70 -29.31
N THR A 142 12.86 8.82 -28.93
CA THR A 142 13.58 9.97 -28.33
C THR A 142 13.88 9.78 -26.85
N GLN A 143 13.30 8.77 -26.22
CA GLN A 143 13.38 8.56 -24.77
C GLN A 143 14.49 7.56 -24.45
N THR A 144 15.39 7.92 -23.54
CA THR A 144 16.46 7.03 -23.03
C THR A 144 15.91 5.97 -22.08
N ASN A 145 16.75 5.02 -21.65
CA ASN A 145 16.37 4.09 -20.58
C ASN A 145 16.12 4.92 -19.31
N GLN A 146 14.88 4.87 -18.82
CA GLN A 146 14.50 5.41 -17.51
C GLN A 146 14.71 4.26 -16.51
N ASP A 147 15.87 4.24 -15.86
CA ASP A 147 16.09 3.31 -14.74
C ASP A 147 15.36 3.89 -13.52
N GLU A 148 14.25 3.28 -13.17
CA GLU A 148 13.38 3.75 -12.10
C GLU A 148 13.59 2.92 -10.84
N MET A 149 14.10 3.55 -9.78
CA MET A 149 14.17 2.95 -8.46
C MET A 149 12.85 3.15 -7.73
N SER A 150 12.13 2.06 -7.50
CA SER A 150 10.89 2.09 -6.73
C SER A 150 11.17 2.46 -5.28
N THR A 151 10.58 3.57 -4.82
CA THR A 151 10.73 4.07 -3.44
C THR A 151 9.77 3.40 -2.45
N CYS A 152 8.92 2.50 -2.93
CA CYS A 152 8.04 1.64 -2.11
C CYS A 152 8.54 0.20 -2.21
N THR A 153 9.04 -0.35 -1.09
CA THR A 153 9.79 -1.62 -1.01
C THR A 153 9.04 -2.84 -1.57
N SER A 154 7.71 -2.84 -1.48
CA SER A 154 6.82 -3.89 -1.99
C SER A 154 6.60 -3.84 -3.51
N LEU A 155 6.54 -2.64 -4.12
CA LEU A 155 6.37 -2.46 -5.56
C LEU A 155 7.68 -2.71 -6.31
N ALA A 156 8.84 -2.42 -5.70
CA ALA A 156 10.16 -2.72 -6.26
C ALA A 156 10.31 -4.18 -6.70
N ALA A 157 9.72 -5.12 -5.95
CA ALA A 157 9.77 -6.55 -6.27
C ALA A 157 8.91 -6.91 -7.50
N LEU A 158 7.79 -6.22 -7.73
CA LEU A 158 6.91 -6.40 -8.89
C LEU A 158 7.55 -5.80 -10.16
N ASP A 159 8.15 -4.60 -10.04
CA ASP A 159 8.84 -3.92 -11.16
C ASP A 159 10.00 -4.77 -11.71
N TYR A 160 10.79 -5.38 -10.81
CA TYR A 160 11.88 -6.29 -11.20
C TYR A 160 11.38 -7.56 -11.91
N ALA A 161 10.23 -8.10 -11.50
CA ALA A 161 9.65 -9.28 -12.15
C ALA A 161 9.10 -8.97 -13.55
N ASN A 162 8.55 -7.77 -13.76
CA ASN A 162 7.91 -7.35 -15.01
C ASN A 162 8.93 -6.98 -16.12
N THR A 163 10.17 -6.61 -15.77
CA THR A 163 11.21 -6.20 -16.73
C THR A 163 12.11 -7.34 -17.24
N LYS A 164 12.07 -8.53 -16.61
CA LYS A 164 13.04 -9.62 -16.82
C LYS A 164 12.96 -10.35 -18.19
N PHE A 165 11.88 -10.19 -18.97
CA PHE A 165 11.64 -11.02 -20.18
C PHE A 165 11.08 -10.23 -21.39
N SER A 166 11.89 -9.33 -21.96
CA SER A 166 11.53 -8.58 -23.18
C SER A 166 11.98 -9.23 -24.50
N LYS A 167 12.99 -10.10 -24.49
CA LYS A 167 13.55 -10.71 -25.70
C LYS A 167 12.51 -11.55 -26.46
N GLY A 168 12.37 -11.31 -27.77
CA GLY A 168 11.40 -11.97 -28.64
C GLY A 168 10.01 -11.32 -28.67
N TYR A 169 9.79 -10.26 -27.90
CA TYR A 169 8.54 -9.49 -27.91
C TYR A 169 8.74 -8.13 -28.58
N ALA A 170 7.77 -7.74 -29.41
CA ALA A 170 7.66 -6.39 -29.95
C ALA A 170 6.84 -5.48 -29.02
N ALA A 171 5.95 -6.07 -28.22
CA ALA A 171 5.29 -5.41 -27.10
C ALA A 171 5.29 -6.33 -25.87
N THR A 172 5.74 -5.83 -24.72
CA THR A 172 5.77 -6.54 -23.43
C THR A 172 4.46 -6.43 -22.66
N GLY A 173 3.51 -5.63 -23.13
CA GLY A 173 2.21 -5.40 -22.52
C GLY A 173 1.46 -4.24 -23.18
N VAL A 174 0.39 -3.80 -22.54
CA VAL A 174 -0.42 -2.63 -22.93
C VAL A 174 -0.67 -1.76 -21.70
N GLY A 175 -0.35 -0.47 -21.79
CA GLY A 175 -0.81 0.54 -20.83
C GLY A 175 -2.18 1.08 -21.28
N MET A 176 -3.08 1.35 -20.34
CA MET A 176 -4.42 1.84 -20.64
C MET A 176 -4.96 2.75 -19.53
N ALA A 177 -5.88 3.63 -19.92
CA ALA A 177 -6.70 4.42 -19.04
C ALA A 177 -8.19 4.13 -19.27
N CYS A 178 -8.96 4.01 -18.18
CA CYS A 178 -10.41 3.87 -18.22
C CYS A 178 -11.10 4.73 -17.16
N CYS A 179 -12.40 4.97 -17.33
CA CYS A 179 -13.22 5.63 -16.32
C CYS A 179 -13.25 4.76 -15.06
N ALA A 180 -12.78 5.28 -13.93
CA ALA A 180 -12.70 4.51 -12.69
C ALA A 180 -14.08 4.17 -12.09
N ARG A 181 -15.13 4.95 -12.43
CA ARG A 181 -16.49 4.75 -11.93
C ARG A 181 -17.33 3.84 -12.82
N HIS A 182 -17.32 4.07 -14.14
CA HIS A 182 -18.20 3.39 -15.10
C HIS A 182 -17.49 2.32 -15.92
N GLU A 183 -16.16 2.23 -15.80
CA GLU A 183 -15.32 1.20 -16.43
C GLU A 183 -15.32 1.27 -17.96
N PHE A 184 -15.50 2.46 -18.53
CA PHE A 184 -15.35 2.70 -19.96
C PHE A 184 -13.89 2.98 -20.28
N ILE A 185 -13.33 2.24 -21.22
CA ILE A 185 -11.99 2.51 -21.75
C ILE A 185 -12.03 3.83 -22.50
N PHE A 186 -11.04 4.69 -22.26
CA PHE A 186 -11.02 5.99 -22.90
C PHE A 186 -10.50 5.93 -24.33
N ARG A 187 -11.01 6.83 -25.18
CA ARG A 187 -10.52 7.06 -26.53
C ARG A 187 -9.09 7.59 -26.52
N ASN A 188 -8.25 7.05 -27.39
CA ASN A 188 -6.79 7.21 -27.38
C ASN A 188 -6.15 7.02 -25.98
N GLY A 189 -6.79 6.23 -25.12
CA GLY A 189 -6.35 5.94 -23.77
C GLY A 189 -5.55 4.63 -23.66
N ALA A 190 -5.10 4.02 -24.75
CA ALA A 190 -4.30 2.80 -24.72
C ALA A 190 -3.04 2.87 -25.60
N GLY A 191 -1.99 2.13 -25.22
CA GLY A 191 -0.74 2.07 -25.96
C GLY A 191 0.09 0.82 -25.65
N HIS A 192 0.77 0.27 -26.65
CA HIS A 192 1.69 -0.84 -26.43
C HIS A 192 2.91 -0.42 -25.61
N LEU A 193 3.39 -1.33 -24.76
CA LEU A 193 4.61 -1.18 -23.96
C LEU A 193 5.77 -1.92 -24.61
N GLN A 194 6.93 -1.29 -24.78
CA GLN A 194 8.06 -1.87 -25.52
C GLN A 194 9.04 -2.60 -24.60
N LYS A 195 9.23 -2.08 -23.38
CA LYS A 195 10.17 -2.61 -22.39
C LYS A 195 9.66 -2.30 -20.99
N GLY A 196 8.63 -3.05 -20.57
CA GLY A 196 7.93 -2.76 -19.32
C GLY A 196 7.11 -1.47 -19.40
N GLU A 197 6.57 -1.06 -18.26
CA GLU A 197 5.86 0.19 -18.09
C GLU A 197 6.87 1.30 -17.75
N ARG A 198 7.04 2.26 -18.66
CA ARG A 198 7.88 3.46 -18.45
C ARG A 198 7.00 4.68 -18.34
N TYR A 199 7.43 5.71 -17.61
CA TYR A 199 6.68 6.97 -17.53
C TYR A 199 6.42 7.58 -18.91
N ALA A 200 7.38 7.54 -19.83
CA ALA A 200 7.18 7.98 -21.21
C ALA A 200 5.97 7.32 -21.89
N ASN A 201 5.77 6.00 -21.67
CA ASN A 201 4.64 5.29 -22.25
C ASN A 201 3.31 5.85 -21.72
N ILE A 202 3.19 5.97 -20.40
CA ILE A 202 1.96 6.42 -19.73
C ILE A 202 1.68 7.91 -19.95
N ASP A 203 2.71 8.75 -19.92
CA ASP A 203 2.60 10.19 -20.15
C ASP A 203 2.04 10.49 -21.55
N PHE A 204 2.55 9.81 -22.59
CA PHE A 204 2.06 9.97 -23.96
C PHE A 204 0.59 9.53 -24.09
N ILE A 205 0.24 8.37 -23.53
CA ILE A 205 -1.13 7.84 -23.54
C ILE A 205 -2.08 8.80 -22.82
N LEU A 206 -1.70 9.27 -21.64
CA LEU A 206 -2.48 10.22 -20.86
C LEU A 206 -2.68 11.54 -21.61
N ALA A 207 -1.63 12.10 -22.21
CA ALA A 207 -1.74 13.34 -22.98
C ALA A 207 -2.71 13.20 -24.15
N CYS A 208 -2.61 12.12 -24.95
CA CYS A 208 -3.55 11.85 -26.04
C CYS A 208 -5.00 11.74 -25.54
N LEU A 209 -5.23 11.10 -24.41
CA LEU A 209 -6.53 11.06 -23.75
C LEU A 209 -7.00 12.47 -23.32
N LEU A 210 -6.16 13.24 -22.64
CA LEU A 210 -6.54 14.53 -22.07
C LEU A 210 -6.97 15.56 -23.13
N HIS A 211 -6.45 15.47 -24.36
CA HIS A 211 -6.90 16.28 -25.50
C HIS A 211 -8.36 16.05 -25.89
N HIS A 212 -8.97 14.95 -25.45
CA HIS A 212 -10.38 14.63 -25.68
C HIS A 212 -11.33 15.12 -24.58
N LEU A 213 -10.77 15.75 -23.55
CA LEU A 213 -11.47 16.14 -22.33
C LEU A 213 -11.41 17.65 -22.18
N HIS A 214 -12.47 18.24 -21.63
CA HIS A 214 -12.48 19.68 -21.39
C HIS A 214 -11.41 20.06 -20.35
N HIS A 215 -10.59 21.07 -20.66
CA HIS A 215 -9.44 21.43 -19.84
C HIS A 215 -9.81 21.85 -18.41
N LEU A 216 -10.95 22.54 -18.23
CA LEU A 216 -11.47 22.94 -16.91
C LEU A 216 -12.05 21.82 -16.05
N LEU A 217 -12.21 20.58 -16.56
CA LEU A 217 -12.79 19.51 -15.74
C LEU A 217 -11.83 19.16 -14.59
N PRO A 218 -12.31 19.07 -13.34
CA PRO A 218 -11.53 18.46 -12.28
C PRO A 218 -11.25 16.99 -12.62
N LYS A 219 -10.05 16.50 -12.31
CA LYS A 219 -9.55 15.17 -12.70
C LYS A 219 -9.03 14.45 -11.46
N ILE A 220 -9.52 13.23 -11.23
CA ILE A 220 -8.98 12.31 -10.23
C ILE A 220 -8.20 11.24 -10.98
N LEU A 221 -6.88 11.32 -10.90
CA LEU A 221 -5.96 10.37 -11.54
C LEU A 221 -5.60 9.27 -10.56
N SER A 222 -6.08 8.07 -10.83
CA SER A 222 -5.81 6.87 -10.05
C SER A 222 -4.78 6.00 -10.74
N TYR A 223 -3.71 5.64 -10.02
CA TYR A 223 -2.63 4.79 -10.54
C TYR A 223 -1.85 4.14 -9.40
N ASP A 224 -1.43 2.89 -9.56
CA ASP A 224 -0.74 2.13 -8.51
C ASP A 224 0.55 2.84 -8.08
N ILE A 225 1.36 3.27 -9.03
CA ILE A 225 2.61 3.98 -8.74
C ILE A 225 2.45 5.51 -8.74
N VAL A 226 1.24 6.04 -8.53
CA VAL A 226 0.98 7.49 -8.61
C VAL A 226 1.87 8.28 -7.65
N CYS A 227 2.21 7.73 -6.49
CA CYS A 227 3.05 8.39 -5.49
C CYS A 227 4.49 8.67 -5.96
N GLN A 228 4.91 7.96 -7.02
CA GLN A 228 6.21 8.12 -7.67
C GLN A 228 6.03 8.91 -8.98
N TRP A 229 5.09 8.47 -9.80
CA TRP A 229 4.84 9.02 -11.14
C TRP A 229 4.39 10.49 -11.12
N SER A 230 3.55 10.90 -10.15
CA SER A 230 2.98 12.25 -10.07
C SER A 230 3.98 13.36 -9.78
N LYS A 231 5.14 13.05 -9.19
CA LYS A 231 6.12 14.06 -8.73
C LYS A 231 6.57 15.04 -9.83
N HIS A 232 6.70 14.54 -11.07
CA HIS A 232 7.15 15.33 -12.21
C HIS A 232 6.21 15.26 -13.40
N VAL A 233 5.01 14.68 -13.23
CA VAL A 233 4.11 14.45 -14.37
C VAL A 233 3.72 15.74 -15.09
N ILE A 234 3.42 16.82 -14.37
CA ILE A 234 3.04 18.10 -14.97
C ILE A 234 4.16 18.65 -15.85
N SER A 235 5.41 18.62 -15.36
CA SER A 235 6.58 19.00 -16.15
C SER A 235 6.78 18.09 -17.36
N ARG A 236 6.66 16.76 -17.19
CA ARG A 236 6.81 15.80 -18.29
C ARG A 236 5.76 16.00 -19.38
N LEU A 237 4.48 16.21 -19.03
CA LEU A 237 3.40 16.49 -19.97
C LEU A 237 3.61 17.80 -20.73
N LYS A 238 4.12 18.84 -20.06
CA LYS A 238 4.46 20.13 -20.68
C LYS A 238 5.60 20.02 -21.70
N ASN A 239 6.53 19.09 -21.47
CA ASN A 239 7.72 18.83 -22.29
C ASN A 239 7.53 17.74 -23.36
N LEU A 240 6.31 17.19 -23.50
CA LEU A 240 5.99 16.30 -24.61
C LEU A 240 6.09 17.04 -25.96
N PRO A 241 6.23 16.30 -27.08
CA PRO A 241 6.22 16.88 -28.43
C PRO A 241 5.05 17.83 -28.66
N GLU A 242 5.28 18.89 -29.44
CA GLU A 242 4.33 19.99 -29.63
C GLU A 242 2.89 19.56 -29.97
N HIS A 243 2.76 18.56 -30.84
CA HIS A 243 1.46 18.04 -31.30
C HIS A 243 0.65 17.26 -30.25
N ILE A 244 1.23 16.91 -29.10
CA ILE A 244 0.55 16.22 -28.00
C ILE A 244 0.80 16.83 -26.63
N ARG A 245 1.65 17.86 -26.51
CA ARG A 245 1.94 18.51 -25.23
C ARG A 245 0.65 18.94 -24.53
N TYR A 246 0.64 18.83 -23.21
CA TYR A 246 -0.52 19.16 -22.41
C TYR A 246 -0.08 19.85 -21.11
N GLU A 247 -0.71 20.97 -20.79
CA GLU A 247 -0.49 21.68 -19.54
C GLU A 247 -1.61 21.30 -18.57
N LEU A 248 -1.26 20.44 -17.62
CA LEU A 248 -2.19 19.96 -16.60
C LEU A 248 -2.19 20.96 -15.43
N ASP A 249 -3.35 21.58 -15.17
CA ASP A 249 -3.52 22.47 -14.03
C ASP A 249 -3.50 21.67 -12.72
N GLU A 250 -2.52 21.95 -11.87
CA GLU A 250 -2.33 21.35 -10.54
C GLU A 250 -3.56 21.54 -9.64
N LYS A 251 -4.31 22.64 -9.79
CA LYS A 251 -5.50 22.92 -8.98
C LYS A 251 -6.69 22.05 -9.38
N LEU A 252 -6.70 21.55 -10.61
CA LEU A 252 -7.77 20.73 -11.15
C LEU A 252 -7.45 19.24 -11.12
N VAL A 253 -6.32 18.82 -10.56
CA VAL A 253 -5.95 17.40 -10.49
C VAL A 253 -5.72 16.93 -9.07
N LYS A 254 -6.26 15.76 -8.73
CA LYS A 254 -5.89 15.01 -7.53
C LYS A 254 -5.34 13.65 -7.93
N PHE A 255 -4.29 13.23 -7.25
CA PHE A 255 -3.64 11.94 -7.46
C PHE A 255 -4.03 10.98 -6.34
N VAL A 256 -4.41 9.76 -6.70
CA VAL A 256 -4.86 8.74 -5.74
C VAL A 256 -4.35 7.36 -6.11
N ILE A 257 -4.24 6.49 -5.13
CA ILE A 257 -3.93 5.06 -5.33
C ILE A 257 -5.24 4.27 -5.17
N PRO A 258 -5.53 3.27 -6.03
CA PRO A 258 -6.68 2.40 -5.86
C PRO A 258 -6.74 1.75 -4.46
N LYS A 259 -7.95 1.54 -3.93
CA LYS A 259 -8.17 1.15 -2.53
C LYS A 259 -7.52 -0.18 -2.12
N LEU A 260 -7.36 -1.12 -3.04
CA LEU A 260 -6.71 -2.40 -2.78
C LEU A 260 -5.18 -2.22 -2.79
N HIS A 261 -4.69 -1.50 -3.80
CA HIS A 261 -3.25 -1.33 -4.05
C HIS A 261 -2.58 -0.46 -3.01
N ILE A 262 -3.29 0.52 -2.44
CA ILE A 262 -2.74 1.46 -1.46
C ILE A 262 -2.11 0.77 -0.24
N TYR A 263 -2.65 -0.38 0.20
CA TYR A 263 -2.11 -1.14 1.32
C TYR A 263 -0.72 -1.73 1.05
N GLY A 264 -0.33 -1.84 -0.22
CA GLY A 264 1.01 -2.20 -0.63
C GLY A 264 2.03 -1.09 -0.35
N HIS A 265 1.62 0.17 -0.26
CA HIS A 265 2.56 1.29 -0.11
C HIS A 265 2.95 1.56 1.35
N LYS A 266 4.02 2.35 1.54
CA LYS A 266 4.41 2.87 2.85
C LYS A 266 3.32 3.74 3.46
N LEU A 267 3.29 3.85 4.79
CA LEU A 267 2.23 4.55 5.53
C LEU A 267 2.02 6.00 5.05
N THR A 268 3.08 6.74 4.76
CA THR A 268 2.99 8.12 4.23
C THR A 268 2.30 8.20 2.87
N CYS A 269 2.40 7.16 2.03
CA CYS A 269 1.62 7.09 0.81
C CYS A 269 0.15 6.76 1.09
N GLN A 270 -0.11 5.89 2.07
CA GLN A 270 -1.47 5.51 2.47
C GLN A 270 -2.26 6.69 3.03
N THR A 271 -1.61 7.63 3.71
CA THR A 271 -2.27 8.81 4.26
C THR A 271 -2.41 9.93 3.23
N LYS A 272 -1.46 10.06 2.30
CA LYS A 272 -1.47 11.13 1.28
C LYS A 272 -2.32 10.83 0.04
N PHE A 273 -2.31 9.60 -0.45
CA PHE A 273 -2.94 9.23 -1.75
C PHE A 273 -4.20 8.38 -1.59
N SER A 274 -4.76 8.29 -0.38
CA SER A 274 -5.97 7.50 -0.11
C SER A 274 -7.23 8.19 -0.62
N LEU A 275 -8.00 7.44 -1.41
CA LEU A 275 -9.37 7.80 -1.76
C LEU A 275 -10.26 8.03 -0.54
N ASN A 276 -10.01 7.39 0.60
CA ASN A 276 -10.83 7.62 1.80
C ASN A 276 -10.58 8.99 2.45
N TYR A 277 -9.45 9.64 2.12
CA TYR A 277 -9.04 10.94 2.68
C TYR A 277 -9.01 12.06 1.63
N THR A 278 -9.49 11.78 0.41
CA THR A 278 -9.49 12.76 -0.69
C THR A 278 -10.87 13.38 -0.84
N LEU A 279 -10.99 14.68 -0.59
CA LEU A 279 -12.25 15.41 -0.75
C LEU A 279 -12.82 15.30 -2.18
N GLY A 280 -14.13 15.07 -2.28
CA GLY A 280 -14.88 15.05 -3.53
C GLY A 280 -14.90 13.72 -4.29
N VAL A 281 -14.22 12.68 -3.78
CA VAL A 281 -14.15 11.38 -4.49
C VAL A 281 -15.30 10.43 -4.18
N GLY A 282 -16.03 10.67 -3.07
CA GLY A 282 -17.12 9.82 -2.60
C GLY A 282 -16.67 8.39 -2.30
N ARG A 283 -17.56 7.41 -2.50
CA ARG A 283 -17.27 5.98 -2.24
C ARG A 283 -16.57 5.25 -3.40
N THR A 284 -15.89 5.96 -4.29
CA THR A 284 -15.15 5.38 -5.43
C THR A 284 -14.03 4.42 -4.95
N ASP A 285 -13.85 3.27 -5.60
CA ASP A 285 -12.76 2.31 -5.32
C ASP A 285 -11.53 2.51 -6.23
N ALA A 286 -11.77 3.01 -7.44
CA ALA A 286 -10.84 3.15 -8.54
C ALA A 286 -10.17 1.84 -9.02
N GLU A 287 -10.77 0.69 -8.71
CA GLU A 287 -10.32 -0.66 -9.10
C GLU A 287 -10.90 -1.11 -10.46
N GLY A 288 -11.63 -0.22 -11.14
CA GLY A 288 -12.37 -0.55 -12.37
C GLY A 288 -11.48 -1.06 -13.53
N ILE A 289 -10.22 -0.64 -13.56
CA ILE A 289 -9.28 -1.05 -14.61
C ILE A 289 -8.91 -2.54 -14.49
N GLU A 290 -8.77 -3.05 -13.27
CA GLU A 290 -8.50 -4.47 -13.01
C GLU A 290 -9.66 -5.37 -13.47
N ARG A 291 -10.90 -4.91 -13.30
CA ARG A 291 -12.09 -5.61 -13.80
C ARG A 291 -12.11 -5.64 -15.33
N THR A 292 -11.61 -4.58 -15.96
CA THR A 292 -11.43 -4.51 -17.42
C THR A 292 -10.34 -5.49 -17.88
N TRP A 293 -9.23 -5.60 -17.15
CA TRP A 293 -8.19 -6.58 -17.43
C TRP A 293 -8.61 -8.03 -17.22
N ALA A 294 -9.39 -8.31 -16.19
CA ALA A 294 -9.97 -9.64 -15.99
C ALA A 294 -10.82 -10.07 -17.20
N ASN A 295 -11.59 -9.15 -17.80
CA ASN A 295 -12.33 -9.45 -19.03
C ASN A 295 -11.42 -9.71 -20.24
N MET A 296 -10.30 -8.98 -20.35
CA MET A 296 -9.36 -9.09 -21.46
C MET A 296 -8.37 -10.25 -21.33
N GLY A 297 -8.17 -10.78 -20.12
CA GLY A 297 -7.22 -11.86 -19.83
C GLY A 297 -7.30 -13.06 -20.78
N PRO A 298 -8.49 -13.63 -21.07
CA PRO A 298 -8.63 -14.76 -21.98
C PRO A 298 -8.20 -14.48 -23.43
N VAL A 299 -8.21 -13.21 -23.87
CA VAL A 299 -7.84 -12.80 -25.23
C VAL A 299 -6.31 -12.82 -25.42
N ALA A 300 -5.55 -12.64 -24.34
CA ALA A 300 -4.11 -12.44 -24.35
C ALA A 300 -3.34 -13.52 -25.12
N THR A 301 -3.67 -14.80 -24.91
CA THR A 301 -2.98 -15.91 -25.57
C THR A 301 -3.19 -15.88 -27.09
N SER A 302 -4.41 -15.55 -27.52
CA SER A 302 -4.79 -15.53 -28.94
C SER A 302 -4.19 -14.34 -29.71
N THR A 303 -4.04 -13.19 -29.06
CA THR A 303 -3.46 -11.99 -29.69
C THR A 303 -1.94 -12.04 -29.72
N LYS A 304 -1.31 -12.82 -28.84
CA LYS A 304 0.14 -12.86 -28.66
C LYS A 304 0.95 -13.14 -29.92
N GLU A 305 0.42 -13.99 -30.81
CA GLU A 305 1.07 -14.40 -32.06
C GLU A 305 0.64 -13.54 -33.27
N MET A 306 -0.20 -12.53 -33.07
CA MET A 306 -0.68 -11.67 -34.16
C MET A 306 0.37 -10.63 -34.59
N GLY A 307 0.32 -10.26 -35.86
CA GLY A 307 1.05 -9.08 -36.36
C GLY A 307 0.52 -7.77 -35.73
N PRO A 308 1.25 -6.65 -35.89
CA PRO A 308 0.93 -5.40 -35.20
C PRO A 308 -0.46 -4.85 -35.52
N GLY A 309 -0.89 -4.89 -36.78
CA GLY A 309 -2.21 -4.41 -37.20
C GLY A 309 -3.32 -5.32 -36.70
N ALA A 310 -3.24 -6.62 -36.97
CA ALA A 310 -4.24 -7.59 -36.53
C ALA A 310 -4.39 -7.64 -35.00
N HIS A 311 -3.29 -7.53 -34.26
CA HIS A 311 -3.30 -7.43 -32.80
C HIS A 311 -4.07 -6.20 -32.32
N SER A 312 -3.74 -5.03 -32.86
CA SER A 312 -4.36 -3.77 -32.47
C SER A 312 -5.86 -3.77 -32.79
N ASP A 313 -6.22 -4.13 -34.01
CA ASP A 313 -7.62 -4.17 -34.47
C ASP A 313 -8.46 -5.17 -33.65
N THR A 314 -7.87 -6.30 -33.22
CA THR A 314 -8.57 -7.28 -32.39
C THR A 314 -8.85 -6.74 -30.99
N LEU A 315 -7.87 -6.10 -30.35
CA LEU A 315 -8.06 -5.49 -29.03
C LEU A 315 -9.06 -4.33 -29.08
N GLU A 316 -8.98 -3.48 -30.11
CA GLU A 316 -9.94 -2.40 -30.37
C GLU A 316 -11.39 -2.92 -30.46
N ASP A 317 -11.62 -4.02 -31.18
CA ASP A 317 -12.95 -4.64 -31.29
C ASP A 317 -13.44 -5.16 -29.93
N HIS A 318 -12.56 -5.77 -29.13
CA HIS A 318 -12.89 -6.24 -27.79
C HIS A 318 -13.22 -5.10 -26.81
N TRP A 319 -12.45 -4.03 -26.84
CA TRP A 319 -12.69 -2.84 -26.01
C TRP A 319 -13.95 -2.08 -26.45
N SER A 320 -14.22 -2.04 -27.76
CA SER A 320 -15.46 -1.49 -28.31
C SER A 320 -16.68 -2.26 -27.81
N HIS A 321 -16.61 -3.60 -27.83
CA HIS A 321 -17.66 -4.46 -27.28
C HIS A 321 -17.84 -4.27 -25.78
N TRP A 322 -16.75 -4.17 -25.01
CA TRP A 322 -16.80 -3.91 -23.57
C TRP A 322 -17.52 -2.58 -23.27
N ASN A 323 -17.09 -1.48 -23.90
CA ASN A 323 -17.74 -0.18 -23.72
C ASN A 323 -19.20 -0.20 -24.19
N TRP A 324 -19.52 -0.90 -25.27
CA TRP A 324 -20.91 -1.06 -25.72
C TRP A 324 -21.76 -1.80 -24.67
N GLY A 325 -21.28 -2.90 -24.12
CA GLY A 325 -21.96 -3.63 -23.05
C GLY A 325 -22.16 -2.76 -21.80
N LYS A 326 -21.14 -1.97 -21.43
CA LYS A 326 -21.25 -0.97 -20.35
C LYS A 326 -22.30 0.10 -20.64
N LEU A 327 -22.39 0.57 -21.88
CA LEU A 327 -23.38 1.56 -22.29
C LEU A 327 -24.81 1.02 -22.19
N VAL A 328 -25.05 -0.18 -22.72
CA VAL A 328 -26.37 -0.83 -22.65
C VAL A 328 -26.79 -1.08 -21.20
N GLY A 329 -25.86 -1.50 -20.33
CA GLY A 329 -26.13 -1.75 -18.92
C GLY A 329 -26.08 -0.52 -18.01
N LEU A 330 -25.80 0.67 -18.55
CA LEU A 330 -25.47 1.85 -17.74
C LEU A 330 -26.64 2.32 -16.88
N GLY A 331 -27.86 2.35 -17.43
CA GLY A 331 -29.04 2.79 -16.69
C GLY A 331 -29.32 1.95 -15.45
N GLU A 332 -29.28 0.62 -15.60
CA GLU A 332 -29.47 -0.33 -14.50
C GLU A 332 -28.34 -0.22 -13.46
N LEU A 333 -27.09 -0.05 -13.92
CA LEU A 333 -25.95 0.19 -13.02
C LEU A 333 -26.14 1.44 -12.17
N LEU A 334 -26.56 2.55 -12.78
CA LEU A 334 -26.75 3.84 -12.09
C LEU A 334 -27.91 3.77 -11.10
N ARG A 335 -29.05 3.18 -11.50
CA ARG A 335 -30.21 2.96 -10.61
C ARG A 335 -29.81 2.18 -9.37
N ARG A 336 -29.18 1.00 -9.54
CA ARG A 336 -28.72 0.17 -8.42
C ARG A 336 -27.73 0.91 -7.51
N ARG A 337 -26.80 1.67 -8.09
CA ARG A 337 -25.83 2.44 -7.29
C ARG A 337 -26.48 3.58 -6.51
N MET A 338 -27.50 4.23 -7.07
CA MET A 338 -28.27 5.26 -6.38
C MET A 338 -29.01 4.69 -5.17
N GLU A 339 -29.69 3.55 -5.33
CA GLU A 339 -30.39 2.87 -4.23
C GLU A 339 -29.43 2.52 -3.08
N ILE A 340 -28.28 1.93 -3.39
CA ILE A 340 -27.23 1.62 -2.40
C ILE A 340 -26.72 2.91 -1.73
N ALA A 341 -26.48 3.97 -2.52
CA ALA A 341 -25.98 5.22 -1.99
C ALA A 341 -26.96 5.89 -1.02
N MET A 342 -28.27 5.82 -1.28
CA MET A 342 -29.30 6.35 -0.39
C MET A 342 -29.37 5.58 0.94
N GLU A 343 -29.29 4.24 0.88
CA GLU A 343 -29.29 3.41 2.09
C GLU A 343 -28.03 3.65 2.95
N GLU A 344 -26.86 3.69 2.30
CA GLU A 344 -25.59 3.97 2.97
C GLU A 344 -25.54 5.39 3.53
N LEU A 345 -26.06 6.40 2.81
CA LEU A 345 -26.10 7.78 3.29
C LEU A 345 -26.76 7.86 4.67
N ARG A 346 -27.99 7.31 4.78
CA ARG A 346 -28.73 7.28 6.05
C ARG A 346 -27.92 6.58 7.15
N PHE A 347 -27.37 5.41 6.85
CA PHE A 347 -26.59 4.66 7.84
C PHE A 347 -25.33 5.40 8.31
N GLN A 348 -24.61 6.06 7.40
CA GLN A 348 -23.39 6.81 7.73
C GLN A 348 -23.72 8.11 8.46
N GLU A 349 -24.81 8.80 8.11
CA GLU A 349 -25.28 10.02 8.81
C GLU A 349 -25.68 9.73 10.25
N ASP A 350 -26.44 8.64 10.49
CA ASP A 350 -26.81 8.21 11.84
C ASP A 350 -25.55 7.91 12.67
N ALA A 351 -24.64 7.08 12.12
CA ALA A 351 -23.40 6.71 12.80
C ALA A 351 -22.46 7.90 13.06
N PHE A 352 -22.41 8.87 12.13
CA PHE A 352 -21.62 10.09 12.28
C PHE A 352 -22.22 11.00 13.36
N THR A 353 -23.54 11.18 13.35
CA THR A 353 -24.25 12.00 14.35
C THR A 353 -24.09 11.44 15.75
N ASP A 354 -24.26 10.12 15.91
CA ASP A 354 -24.04 9.43 17.19
C ASP A 354 -22.61 9.63 17.70
N PHE A 355 -21.61 9.49 16.82
CA PHE A 355 -20.21 9.68 17.17
C PHE A 355 -19.89 11.14 17.54
N CYS A 356 -20.39 12.11 16.78
CA CYS A 356 -20.23 13.53 17.09
C CYS A 356 -20.88 13.92 18.41
N THR A 357 -22.04 13.35 18.73
CA THR A 357 -22.75 13.61 19.99
C THR A 357 -21.94 13.14 21.20
N GLN A 358 -21.27 11.99 21.10
CA GLN A 358 -20.42 11.44 22.16
C GLN A 358 -19.12 12.23 22.39
N HIS A 359 -18.72 13.06 21.43
CA HIS A 359 -17.44 13.80 21.44
C HIS A 359 -17.63 15.29 21.12
N ILE A 360 -18.75 15.86 21.57
CA ILE A 360 -19.21 17.19 21.14
C ILE A 360 -18.18 18.30 21.38
N GLU A 361 -17.40 18.19 22.46
CA GLU A 361 -16.36 19.16 22.81
C GLU A 361 -15.18 19.15 21.83
N GLN A 362 -14.84 17.99 21.26
CA GLN A 362 -13.71 17.81 20.35
C GLN A 362 -14.09 18.04 18.88
N VAL A 363 -15.38 17.94 18.52
CA VAL A 363 -15.84 18.08 17.12
C VAL A 363 -15.35 19.36 16.42
N PRO A 364 -15.42 20.56 17.03
CA PRO A 364 -15.00 21.79 16.36
C PRO A 364 -13.51 21.79 15.98
N GLU A 365 -12.66 21.28 16.86
CA GLU A 365 -11.21 21.18 16.64
C GLU A 365 -10.91 20.22 15.48
N TRP A 366 -11.47 19.01 15.52
CA TRP A 366 -11.26 18.00 14.48
C TRP A 366 -11.80 18.43 13.12
N LYS A 367 -12.97 19.07 13.10
CA LYS A 367 -13.55 19.59 11.87
C LYS A 367 -12.62 20.61 11.23
N LYS A 368 -12.09 21.55 12.02
CA LYS A 368 -11.11 22.53 11.52
C LYS A 368 -9.84 21.86 10.99
N MET A 369 -9.30 20.87 11.68
CA MET A 369 -8.13 20.13 11.21
C MET A 369 -8.37 19.45 9.85
N VAL A 370 -9.55 18.87 9.65
CA VAL A 370 -9.92 18.25 8.36
C VAL A 370 -10.09 19.31 7.27
N GLU A 371 -10.80 20.41 7.56
CA GLU A 371 -10.98 21.51 6.60
C GLU A 371 -9.66 22.16 6.18
N ASP A 372 -8.75 22.41 7.14
CA ASP A 372 -7.42 22.94 6.88
C ASP A 372 -6.61 21.98 5.99
N PHE A 373 -6.67 20.67 6.28
CA PHE A 373 -6.03 19.65 5.47
C PHE A 373 -6.62 19.51 4.07
N GLU A 374 -7.94 19.57 3.91
CA GLU A 374 -8.60 19.46 2.60
C GLU A 374 -8.32 20.68 1.71
N ASN A 375 -8.21 21.87 2.31
CA ASN A 375 -7.89 23.10 1.61
C ASN A 375 -6.41 23.21 1.23
N ASN A 376 -5.50 22.79 2.12
CA ASN A 376 -4.06 22.82 1.86
C ASN A 376 -3.34 21.57 2.41
N PRO A 377 -3.42 20.43 1.70
CA PRO A 377 -2.83 19.18 2.18
C PRO A 377 -1.30 19.17 2.27
N GLN A 378 -0.60 20.15 1.70
CA GLN A 378 0.86 20.21 1.69
C GLN A 378 1.41 20.92 2.93
N ASP A 379 0.71 21.95 3.42
CA ASP A 379 1.17 22.77 4.54
C ASP A 379 0.44 22.44 5.86
N ALA A 380 -0.76 21.86 5.79
CA ALA A 380 -1.53 21.50 6.96
C ALA A 380 -1.07 20.19 7.62
N VAL A 381 -1.30 20.07 8.93
CA VAL A 381 -1.11 18.82 9.67
C VAL A 381 -2.10 17.78 9.16
N ASN A 382 -1.62 16.58 8.82
CA ASN A 382 -2.48 15.50 8.35
C ASN A 382 -3.28 14.87 9.51
N PRO A 383 -4.61 15.06 9.61
CA PRO A 383 -5.41 14.54 10.72
C PRO A 383 -5.57 13.02 10.68
N PHE A 384 -5.20 12.38 9.56
CA PHE A 384 -5.29 10.94 9.35
C PHE A 384 -3.98 10.20 9.67
N GLU A 385 -2.91 10.94 9.99
CA GLU A 385 -1.68 10.38 10.52
C GLU A 385 -1.77 10.26 12.04
N LEU A 386 -1.27 9.15 12.57
CA LEU A 386 -1.14 9.03 14.02
C LEU A 386 -0.12 10.08 14.50
N PRO A 387 -0.46 10.90 15.51
CA PRO A 387 0.44 11.92 15.99
C PRO A 387 1.72 11.29 16.49
N LYS A 388 2.87 11.86 16.13
CA LYS A 388 4.13 11.53 16.79
C LYS A 388 4.08 12.10 18.20
N THR A 389 3.94 11.22 19.17
CA THR A 389 3.69 11.53 20.57
C THR A 389 4.98 11.80 21.36
N GLY A 390 6.15 11.46 20.82
CA GLY A 390 7.47 11.70 21.41
C GLY A 390 8.58 10.91 20.73
N LEU A 391 9.76 10.87 21.37
CA LEU A 391 10.91 10.07 20.90
C LEU A 391 10.80 8.62 21.40
N GLY A 392 10.86 7.67 20.46
CA GLY A 392 10.86 6.24 20.80
C GLY A 392 12.22 5.74 21.32
N LEU A 393 12.28 4.49 21.78
CA LEU A 393 13.52 3.91 22.35
C LEU A 393 14.71 3.99 21.39
N GLN A 394 14.50 3.73 20.09
CA GLN A 394 15.58 3.76 19.09
C GLN A 394 16.07 5.17 18.77
N GLU A 395 15.19 6.17 18.81
CA GLU A 395 15.56 7.57 18.58
C GLU A 395 16.35 8.09 19.79
N ILE A 396 15.94 7.75 21.00
CA ILE A 396 16.68 8.06 22.22
C ILE A 396 18.03 7.35 22.23
N ARG A 397 18.10 6.08 21.82
CA ARG A 397 19.35 5.35 21.64
C ARG A 397 20.29 6.11 20.69
N LEU A 398 19.81 6.56 19.54
CA LEU A 398 20.61 7.31 18.58
C LEU A 398 21.12 8.63 19.16
N GLN A 399 20.31 9.34 19.96
CA GLN A 399 20.76 10.54 20.65
C GLN A 399 21.87 10.24 21.67
N LEU A 400 21.66 9.22 22.50
CA LEU A 400 22.63 8.80 23.51
C LEU A 400 23.95 8.33 22.89
N GLU A 401 23.91 7.56 21.79
CA GLU A 401 25.13 7.12 21.08
C GLU A 401 25.89 8.31 20.46
N LYS A 402 25.19 9.35 19.98
CA LYS A 402 25.82 10.58 19.49
C LYS A 402 26.46 11.39 20.61
N GLU A 403 25.83 11.45 21.78
CA GLU A 403 26.36 12.12 22.97
C GLU A 403 27.61 11.39 23.50
N ASP A 404 27.55 10.05 23.65
CA ASP A 404 28.70 9.22 24.04
C ASP A 404 29.86 9.32 23.02
N GLY A 405 29.56 9.52 21.73
CA GLY A 405 30.56 9.74 20.68
C GLY A 405 31.19 11.14 20.69
N ALA A 406 30.50 12.15 21.22
CA ALA A 406 30.98 13.53 21.32
C ALA A 406 31.84 13.79 22.58
N ASP A 407 31.60 13.03 23.67
CA ASP A 407 32.35 13.12 24.93
C ASP A 407 33.69 12.35 24.93
N GLY A 408 33.97 11.57 23.88
CA GLY A 408 35.30 11.06 23.49
C GLY A 408 35.94 9.94 24.33
N ASP A 409 35.89 8.69 23.83
CA ASP A 409 37.02 7.71 23.91
C ASP A 409 36.89 6.48 22.97
N TYR A 410 36.09 6.54 21.90
CA TYR A 410 36.04 5.47 20.89
C TYR A 410 36.14 6.06 19.49
N GLN A 411 37.34 6.01 18.92
CA GLN A 411 37.53 6.21 17.48
C GLN A 411 36.78 5.08 16.76
N ILE A 412 35.68 5.41 16.10
CA ILE A 412 35.16 4.58 15.01
C ILE A 412 36.00 4.97 13.80
N GLU A 413 36.99 4.16 13.46
CA GLU A 413 37.55 4.18 12.11
C GLU A 413 36.42 3.90 11.13
N ASP A 414 36.23 4.85 10.22
CA ASP A 414 35.24 4.84 9.15
C ASP A 414 35.56 3.70 8.19
N GLY A 415 34.99 2.52 8.45
CA GLY A 415 35.04 1.37 7.56
C GLY A 415 34.05 1.55 6.42
N SER A 416 34.46 2.32 5.41
CA SER A 416 33.77 2.41 4.13
C SER A 416 33.49 1.00 3.60
N SER A 417 32.22 0.76 3.28
CA SER A 417 31.74 -0.43 2.62
C SER A 417 32.44 -0.66 1.29
N ASP A 418 33.30 -1.68 1.20
CA ASP A 418 33.41 -2.43 -0.04
C ASP A 418 33.73 -3.90 0.22
N SER A 419 32.99 -4.74 -0.49
CA SER A 419 32.98 -6.19 -0.37
C SER A 419 34.08 -6.83 -1.22
N SER A 420 34.98 -7.60 -0.62
CA SER A 420 35.42 -8.94 -1.07
C SER A 420 36.82 -9.31 -0.56
N SER A 421 36.91 -10.15 0.47
CA SER A 421 37.93 -11.21 0.60
C SER A 421 37.76 -11.96 1.92
N GLU A 422 37.60 -13.28 1.82
CA GLU A 422 37.68 -14.21 2.95
C GLU A 422 39.14 -14.31 3.43
N GLU A 423 39.48 -13.56 4.49
CA GLU A 423 40.64 -13.89 5.33
C GLU A 423 40.26 -13.77 6.81
N VAL A 424 40.71 -14.77 7.57
CA VAL A 424 40.42 -14.97 8.99
C VAL A 424 41.16 -13.91 9.81
N VAL A 425 40.46 -12.85 10.20
CA VAL A 425 40.95 -11.84 11.15
C VAL A 425 40.51 -12.22 12.57
N PRO A 426 41.40 -12.19 13.59
CA PRO A 426 41.03 -12.53 14.96
C PRO A 426 39.95 -11.57 15.49
N LEU A 427 38.88 -12.12 16.05
CA LEU A 427 37.81 -11.41 16.74
C LEU A 427 38.35 -10.60 17.93
N VAL A 428 38.76 -9.35 17.68
CA VAL A 428 38.88 -8.35 18.74
C VAL A 428 37.48 -8.13 19.30
N ARG A 429 37.24 -8.57 20.54
CA ARG A 429 35.95 -8.37 21.22
C ARG A 429 35.72 -6.87 21.39
N LYS A 430 34.81 -6.31 20.58
CA LYS A 430 34.30 -4.95 20.76
C LYS A 430 33.82 -4.80 22.20
N GLU A 431 34.40 -3.86 22.95
CA GLU A 431 33.90 -3.59 24.30
C GLU A 431 32.46 -3.06 24.21
N VAL A 432 31.62 -3.46 25.17
CA VAL A 432 30.22 -3.03 25.23
C VAL A 432 30.19 -1.60 25.77
N GLY A 433 29.58 -0.67 25.01
CA GLY A 433 29.42 0.72 25.44
C GLY A 433 28.41 0.90 26.57
N HIS A 434 28.38 2.08 27.20
CA HIS A 434 27.48 2.37 28.34
C HIS A 434 26.00 2.21 27.98
N VAL A 435 25.59 2.78 26.84
CA VAL A 435 24.22 2.69 26.33
C VAL A 435 23.85 1.25 25.97
N GLU A 436 24.76 0.54 25.29
CA GLU A 436 24.55 -0.86 24.89
C GLU A 436 24.39 -1.77 26.13
N PHE A 437 25.15 -1.54 27.19
CA PHE A 437 25.02 -2.29 28.44
C PHE A 437 23.62 -2.15 29.06
N VAL A 438 23.10 -0.93 29.20
CA VAL A 438 21.76 -0.70 29.76
C VAL A 438 20.69 -1.32 28.85
N LEU A 439 20.82 -1.18 27.52
CA LEU A 439 19.91 -1.79 26.56
C LEU A 439 19.88 -3.32 26.68
N ILE A 440 21.01 -3.98 26.84
CA ILE A 440 21.07 -5.44 27.08
C ILE A 440 20.25 -5.80 28.33
N GLY A 441 20.37 -5.02 29.40
CA GLY A 441 19.59 -5.22 30.63
C GLY A 441 18.07 -5.13 30.38
N LEU A 442 17.65 -4.06 29.70
CA LEU A 442 16.24 -3.85 29.32
C LEU A 442 15.70 -4.93 28.36
N GLU A 443 16.51 -5.43 27.44
CA GLU A 443 16.15 -6.55 26.58
C GLU A 443 15.99 -7.86 27.36
N ILE A 444 16.81 -8.10 28.39
CA ILE A 444 16.66 -9.28 29.26
C ILE A 444 15.36 -9.16 30.05
N GLU A 445 15.05 -7.99 30.62
CA GLU A 445 13.80 -7.74 31.33
C GLU A 445 12.57 -7.98 30.42
N GLU A 446 12.64 -7.55 29.15
CA GLU A 446 11.59 -7.84 28.16
C GLU A 446 11.42 -9.35 27.92
N HIS A 447 12.52 -10.11 27.82
CA HIS A 447 12.44 -11.57 27.70
C HIS A 447 11.89 -12.23 28.98
N GLN A 448 12.24 -11.73 30.17
CA GLN A 448 11.68 -12.19 31.45
C GLN A 448 10.16 -11.99 31.47
N ARG A 449 9.68 -10.78 31.13
CA ARG A 449 8.25 -10.46 31.02
C ARG A 449 7.52 -11.42 30.07
N GLN A 450 8.07 -11.63 28.87
CA GLN A 450 7.44 -12.47 27.85
C GLN A 450 7.32 -13.93 28.28
N LEU A 451 8.36 -14.48 28.91
CA LEU A 451 8.38 -15.85 29.41
C LEU A 451 7.43 -16.02 30.60
N ASN A 452 7.48 -15.10 31.55
CA ASN A 452 6.59 -15.10 32.72
C ASN A 452 5.11 -15.07 32.29
N TYR A 453 4.76 -14.21 31.31
CA TYR A 453 3.42 -14.18 30.74
C TYR A 453 3.03 -15.52 30.07
N GLN A 454 3.93 -16.14 29.30
CA GLN A 454 3.65 -17.41 28.62
C GLN A 454 3.40 -18.56 29.61
N ILE A 455 4.16 -18.62 30.70
CA ILE A 455 4.03 -19.63 31.75
C ILE A 455 2.70 -19.43 32.48
N ASN A 456 2.41 -18.20 32.93
CA ASN A 456 1.20 -17.91 33.70
C ASN A 456 -0.10 -18.02 32.89
N LEU A 457 -0.04 -17.94 31.56
CA LEU A 457 -1.20 -18.17 30.69
C LEU A 457 -1.63 -19.64 30.66
N LYS A 458 -0.77 -20.58 31.04
CA LYS A 458 -0.98 -22.03 30.87
C LYS A 458 -1.12 -22.71 32.23
N ARG A 459 -2.36 -22.99 32.64
CA ARG A 459 -2.67 -23.72 33.89
C ARG A 459 -2.08 -25.13 33.89
N ASP A 460 -2.28 -25.88 32.80
CA ASP A 460 -1.82 -27.27 32.65
C ASP A 460 -1.01 -27.43 31.34
N PRO A 461 0.30 -27.09 31.34
CA PRO A 461 1.12 -27.14 30.14
C PRO A 461 1.42 -28.58 29.72
N THR A 462 1.31 -28.85 28.41
CA THR A 462 1.70 -30.12 27.79
C THR A 462 3.21 -30.38 27.92
N ALA A 463 3.65 -31.64 27.75
CA ALA A 463 5.08 -31.97 27.79
C ALA A 463 5.92 -31.15 26.79
N LYS A 464 5.36 -30.88 25.60
CA LYS A 464 5.98 -30.02 24.59
C LYS A 464 6.09 -28.57 25.06
N GLU A 465 5.06 -28.02 25.69
CA GLU A 465 5.10 -26.65 26.23
C GLU A 465 6.09 -26.53 27.39
N LYS A 466 6.14 -27.54 28.28
CA LYS A 466 7.14 -27.61 29.36
C LYS A 466 8.57 -27.63 28.82
N ALA A 467 8.83 -28.40 27.75
CA ALA A 467 10.13 -28.42 27.09
C ALA A 467 10.50 -27.05 26.51
N ASN A 468 9.56 -26.37 25.84
CA ASN A 468 9.78 -25.02 25.29
C ASN A 468 10.05 -23.98 26.38
N PHE A 469 9.37 -24.07 27.53
CA PHE A 469 9.63 -23.21 28.69
C PHE A 469 11.03 -23.45 29.24
N MET A 470 11.46 -24.71 29.37
CA MET A 470 12.81 -25.05 29.83
C MET A 470 13.90 -24.55 28.87
N GLU A 471 13.70 -24.69 27.56
CA GLU A 471 14.63 -24.16 26.55
C GLU A 471 14.73 -22.63 26.63
N SER A 472 13.59 -21.96 26.81
CA SER A 472 13.53 -20.50 26.96
C SER A 472 14.21 -20.03 28.25
N ARG A 473 14.02 -20.76 29.37
CA ARG A 473 14.74 -20.52 30.64
C ARG A 473 16.24 -20.67 30.44
N ASN A 474 16.71 -21.75 29.82
CA ASN A 474 18.15 -21.97 29.58
C ASN A 474 18.78 -20.87 28.71
N ARG A 475 18.07 -20.39 27.69
CA ARG A 475 18.53 -19.26 26.87
C ARG A 475 18.59 -17.97 27.70
N LEU A 476 17.59 -17.72 28.53
CA LEU A 476 17.51 -16.56 29.40
C LEU A 476 18.60 -16.58 30.48
N SER A 477 18.82 -17.72 31.15
CA SER A 477 19.91 -17.91 32.11
C SER A 477 21.26 -17.59 31.50
N ARG A 478 21.54 -18.05 30.27
CA ARG A 478 22.79 -17.70 29.55
C ARG A 478 22.94 -16.20 29.32
N LYS A 479 21.86 -15.51 28.94
CA LYS A 479 21.87 -14.04 28.80
C LYS A 479 22.12 -13.34 30.13
N ILE A 480 21.46 -13.80 31.20
CA ILE A 480 21.66 -13.26 32.56
C ILE A 480 23.10 -13.47 33.02
N THR A 481 23.67 -14.68 32.87
CA THR A 481 25.08 -14.94 33.21
C THR A 481 26.03 -14.01 32.48
N ARG A 482 25.82 -13.79 31.17
CA ARG A 482 26.60 -12.81 30.40
C ARG A 482 26.41 -11.40 30.95
N PHE A 483 25.18 -11.00 31.25
CA PHE A 483 24.90 -9.69 31.84
C PHE A 483 25.58 -9.49 33.20
N ARG A 484 25.64 -10.53 34.06
CA ARG A 484 26.38 -10.49 35.34
C ARG A 484 27.88 -10.22 35.14
N SER A 485 28.49 -10.81 34.11
CA SER A 485 29.90 -10.53 33.78
C SER A 485 30.13 -9.11 33.27
N LEU A 486 29.11 -8.45 32.70
CA LEU A 486 29.18 -7.04 32.33
C LEU A 486 28.95 -6.13 33.54
N GLN A 487 28.06 -6.51 34.46
CA GLN A 487 27.84 -5.78 35.71
C GLN A 487 29.12 -5.62 36.54
N SER A 488 30.04 -6.59 36.54
CA SER A 488 31.31 -6.43 37.25
C SER A 488 32.20 -5.30 36.72
N LYS A 489 32.00 -4.86 35.46
CA LYS A 489 32.71 -3.72 34.85
C LYS A 489 31.88 -2.43 34.89
N HIS A 490 30.59 -2.52 34.60
CA HIS A 490 29.73 -1.34 34.40
C HIS A 490 29.00 -0.90 35.68
N THR A 491 28.43 -1.83 36.44
CA THR A 491 27.66 -1.55 37.67
C THR A 491 27.96 -2.58 38.78
N PRO A 492 29.17 -2.56 39.38
CA PRO A 492 29.55 -3.52 40.41
C PRO A 492 28.62 -3.55 41.63
N GLU A 493 27.96 -2.41 41.92
CA GLU A 493 26.97 -2.23 42.97
C GLU A 493 25.76 -3.18 42.81
N SER A 494 25.42 -3.56 41.58
CA SER A 494 24.39 -4.58 41.29
C SER A 494 24.77 -5.94 41.86
N LEU A 495 26.04 -6.33 41.77
CA LEU A 495 26.53 -7.62 42.29
C LEU A 495 26.59 -7.62 43.81
N GLN A 496 26.93 -6.48 44.42
CA GLN A 496 26.90 -6.32 45.88
C GLN A 496 25.47 -6.44 46.42
N SER A 497 24.51 -5.78 45.77
CA SER A 497 23.09 -5.84 46.15
C SER A 497 22.52 -7.26 45.99
N LEU A 498 22.93 -8.00 44.97
CA LEU A 498 22.59 -9.42 44.80
C LEU A 498 23.12 -10.29 45.94
N ALA A 499 24.35 -10.05 46.39
CA ALA A 499 24.97 -10.81 47.48
C ALA A 499 24.28 -10.59 48.84
N LEU A 500 23.57 -9.46 48.99
CA LEU A 500 22.83 -9.10 50.20
C LEU A 500 21.40 -9.68 50.25
N LEU A 501 20.93 -10.32 49.19
CA LEU A 501 19.61 -10.98 49.20
C LEU A 501 19.62 -12.18 50.16
N SER A 502 18.61 -12.25 51.03
CA SER A 502 18.45 -13.39 51.95
C SER A 502 18.29 -14.70 51.17
N MET A 503 19.15 -15.67 51.48
CA MET A 503 19.09 -17.03 50.91
C MET A 503 18.20 -17.96 51.74
N VAL A 504 17.58 -17.46 52.81
CA VAL A 504 16.80 -18.24 53.77
C VAL A 504 15.41 -17.65 53.97
N ASP A 505 14.42 -18.54 54.16
CA ASP A 505 13.05 -18.17 54.52
C ASP A 505 12.92 -17.77 56.00
N SER A 506 11.70 -17.36 56.40
CA SER A 506 11.38 -16.98 57.79
C SER A 506 11.63 -18.09 58.82
N ASN A 507 11.80 -19.33 58.36
CA ASN A 507 12.03 -20.52 59.17
C ASN A 507 13.49 -21.02 59.06
N GLY A 508 14.39 -20.26 58.42
CA GLY A 508 15.81 -20.60 58.27
C GLY A 508 16.13 -21.65 57.21
N SER A 509 15.16 -22.04 56.37
CA SER A 509 15.37 -22.99 55.26
C SER A 509 15.87 -22.27 54.01
N LEU A 510 16.78 -22.91 53.26
CA LEU A 510 17.30 -22.36 52.00
C LEU A 510 16.17 -22.17 50.98
N LEU A 511 16.04 -20.96 50.45
CA LEU A 511 15.08 -20.66 49.40
C LEU A 511 15.49 -21.38 48.10
N PRO A 512 14.54 -21.96 47.35
CA PRO A 512 14.83 -22.52 46.04
C PRO A 512 15.42 -21.46 45.11
N ALA A 513 16.40 -21.82 44.29
CA ALA A 513 16.95 -20.91 43.30
C ALA A 513 15.82 -20.38 42.39
N PRO A 514 15.70 -19.06 42.21
CA PRO A 514 14.65 -18.48 41.38
C PRO A 514 14.79 -18.94 39.93
N ASN A 515 13.66 -19.12 39.24
CA ASN A 515 13.69 -19.39 37.81
C ASN A 515 14.24 -18.16 37.05
N ALA A 516 14.75 -18.38 35.84
CA ALA A 516 15.39 -17.32 35.04
C ALA A 516 14.47 -16.10 34.80
N GLU A 517 13.16 -16.32 34.64
CA GLU A 517 12.16 -15.27 34.48
C GLU A 517 11.89 -14.43 35.75
N ASP A 518 12.26 -14.93 36.93
CA ASP A 518 12.02 -14.29 38.24
C ASP A 518 13.32 -13.74 38.86
N MET A 519 14.47 -13.95 38.21
CA MET A 519 15.76 -13.44 38.69
C MET A 519 15.82 -11.91 38.64
N ILE A 520 16.08 -11.26 39.76
CA ILE A 520 16.23 -9.81 39.86
C ILE A 520 17.49 -9.35 39.12
N LEU A 521 17.38 -8.46 38.14
CA LEU A 521 18.54 -7.99 37.36
C LEU A 521 19.39 -6.94 38.09
N PHE A 522 18.80 -6.16 39.01
CA PHE A 522 19.42 -4.96 39.60
C PHE A 522 19.95 -4.02 38.53
N LEU A 523 19.04 -3.49 37.73
CA LEU A 523 19.34 -2.39 36.80
C LEU A 523 19.72 -1.14 37.62
N PRO A 524 20.36 -0.12 37.00
CA PRO A 524 20.68 1.13 37.70
C PRO A 524 19.51 1.75 38.49
N SER A 525 18.27 1.58 38.03
CA SER A 525 17.02 1.99 38.69
C SER A 525 16.65 1.21 39.94
N ASP A 526 17.23 0.02 40.16
CA ASP A 526 17.01 -0.79 41.37
C ASP A 526 18.03 -0.46 42.48
N LEU A 527 19.05 0.37 42.18
CA LEU A 527 20.15 0.70 43.10
C LEU A 527 19.86 2.01 43.82
N THR A 528 20.04 2.03 45.16
CA THR A 528 19.77 3.20 46.00
C THR A 528 20.90 4.24 45.94
N HIS A 529 20.54 5.52 46.06
CA HIS A 529 21.49 6.65 46.06
C HIS A 529 22.50 6.66 47.23
N GLN A 530 22.34 5.77 48.22
CA GLN A 530 23.14 5.81 49.45
C GLN A 530 24.61 5.38 49.26
N ASN A 531 24.95 4.74 48.13
CA ASN A 531 26.32 4.31 47.78
C ASN A 531 26.81 4.88 46.43
N SER A 532 26.39 6.09 46.07
CA SER A 532 26.68 6.68 44.74
C SER A 532 28.18 6.86 44.49
N SER A 533 28.72 6.04 43.59
CA SER A 533 29.91 6.38 42.81
C SER A 533 29.48 7.25 41.63
N ASN A 534 30.32 8.20 41.17
CA ASN A 534 30.01 9.05 40.00
C ASN A 534 29.64 8.24 38.74
N ASN A 535 30.07 6.98 38.64
CA ASN A 535 29.76 6.11 37.52
C ASN A 535 28.31 5.62 37.52
N LEU A 536 27.70 5.37 38.68
CA LEU A 536 26.32 4.88 38.77
C LEU A 536 25.32 5.93 38.28
N GLU A 537 25.55 7.21 38.58
CA GLU A 537 24.69 8.32 38.15
C GLU A 537 24.63 8.42 36.61
N LYS A 538 25.75 8.17 35.92
CA LYS A 538 25.80 8.10 34.45
C LYS A 538 24.87 7.02 33.90
N TYR A 539 24.92 5.80 34.45
CA TYR A 539 24.04 4.72 34.00
C TYR A 539 22.57 4.96 34.36
N GLN A 540 22.30 5.58 35.51
CA GLN A 540 20.95 5.99 35.92
C GLN A 540 20.35 7.03 34.96
N ARG A 541 21.14 8.01 34.50
CA ARG A 541 20.72 8.98 33.48
C ARG A 541 20.44 8.32 32.13
N ILE A 542 21.32 7.40 31.69
CA ILE A 542 21.11 6.62 30.46
C ILE A 542 19.83 5.78 30.56
N GLU A 543 19.66 5.05 31.67
CA GLU A 543 18.46 4.24 31.89
C GLU A 543 17.21 5.11 31.92
N SER A 544 17.21 6.24 32.63
CA SER A 544 16.06 7.15 32.70
C SER A 544 15.55 7.53 31.31
N ARG A 545 16.43 8.01 30.42
CA ARG A 545 16.05 8.36 29.04
C ARG A 545 15.56 7.15 28.25
N LEU A 546 16.22 6.00 28.36
CA LEU A 546 15.76 4.79 27.68
C LEU A 546 14.38 4.34 28.18
N GLN A 547 14.10 4.48 29.48
CA GLN A 547 12.80 4.16 30.07
C GLN A 547 11.70 5.14 29.60
N GLU A 548 12.00 6.43 29.43
CA GLU A 548 11.07 7.38 28.78
C GLU A 548 10.70 6.92 27.37
N GLY A 549 11.69 6.50 26.57
CA GLY A 549 11.44 5.93 25.23
C GLY A 549 10.65 4.63 25.27
N GLN A 550 10.85 3.78 26.30
CA GLN A 550 10.03 2.59 26.50
C GLN A 550 8.57 2.93 26.86
N CYS A 551 8.34 3.92 27.72
CA CYS A 551 7.00 4.42 28.05
C CYS A 551 6.29 4.91 26.79
N GLN A 552 6.97 5.71 25.98
CA GLN A 552 6.46 6.22 24.70
C GLN A 552 6.06 5.09 23.74
N ASP A 553 7.01 4.21 23.39
CA ASP A 553 6.76 3.10 22.46
C ASP A 553 5.64 2.16 22.97
N ALA A 554 5.64 1.86 24.27
CA ALA A 554 4.65 0.98 24.87
C ALA A 554 3.25 1.61 24.86
N LEU A 555 3.13 2.91 25.11
CA LEU A 555 1.85 3.61 25.09
C LEU A 555 1.27 3.69 23.68
N ASP A 556 2.10 4.00 22.68
CA ASP A 556 1.66 4.05 21.29
C ASP A 556 1.24 2.66 20.79
N GLN A 557 2.01 1.62 21.12
CA GLN A 557 1.66 0.24 20.79
C GLN A 557 0.35 -0.18 21.49
N LEU A 558 0.16 0.20 22.76
CA LEU A 558 -1.05 -0.08 23.51
C LEU A 558 -2.29 0.57 22.86
N ARG A 559 -2.22 1.87 22.56
CA ARG A 559 -3.30 2.61 21.88
C ARG A 559 -3.65 1.97 20.53
N ASN A 560 -2.62 1.62 19.74
CA ASN A 560 -2.80 0.95 18.45
C ASN A 560 -3.46 -0.42 18.58
N ASP A 561 -3.03 -1.26 19.53
CA ASP A 561 -3.61 -2.58 19.71
C ASP A 561 -5.05 -2.53 20.28
N LEU A 562 -5.37 -1.56 21.13
CA LEU A 562 -6.74 -1.30 21.60
C LEU A 562 -7.65 -0.92 20.43
N LEU A 563 -7.19 -0.03 19.55
CA LEU A 563 -7.92 0.34 18.33
C LEU A 563 -8.14 -0.88 17.43
N ILE A 564 -7.09 -1.68 17.18
CA ILE A 564 -7.19 -2.89 16.35
C ILE A 564 -8.16 -3.91 16.98
N LYS A 565 -8.10 -4.13 18.30
CA LYS A 565 -9.02 -5.03 19.03
C LYS A 565 -10.47 -4.59 18.84
N SER A 566 -10.77 -3.30 18.97
CA SER A 566 -12.11 -2.74 18.73
C SER A 566 -12.59 -2.99 17.29
N ARG A 567 -11.73 -2.79 16.29
CA ARG A 567 -12.04 -3.05 14.88
C ARG A 567 -12.26 -4.54 14.60
N ILE A 568 -11.44 -5.44 15.17
CA ILE A 568 -11.62 -6.88 15.03
C ILE A 568 -12.94 -7.33 15.69
N ASN A 569 -13.33 -6.75 16.84
CA ASN A 569 -14.61 -7.03 17.47
C ASN A 569 -15.79 -6.63 16.56
N THR A 570 -15.71 -5.45 15.95
CA THR A 570 -16.72 -4.98 14.99
C THR A 570 -16.78 -5.90 13.76
N TYR A 571 -15.62 -6.29 13.20
CA TYR A 571 -15.53 -7.25 12.09
C TYR A 571 -16.12 -8.62 12.47
N LYS A 572 -15.82 -9.12 13.67
CA LYS A 572 -16.36 -10.40 14.16
C LYS A 572 -17.89 -10.38 14.17
N LYS A 573 -18.49 -9.32 14.70
CA LYS A 573 -19.96 -9.17 14.79
C LYS A 573 -20.62 -9.11 13.41
N SER A 574 -19.99 -8.44 12.45
CA SER A 574 -20.58 -8.17 11.13
C SER A 574 -20.30 -9.27 10.08
N ASN A 575 -19.10 -9.87 10.10
CA ASN A 575 -18.58 -10.66 8.98
C ASN A 575 -18.24 -12.13 9.34
N ALA A 576 -17.94 -12.46 10.60
CA ALA A 576 -17.54 -13.81 10.98
C ALA A 576 -18.74 -14.72 11.28
N ARG A 577 -19.40 -15.23 10.22
CA ARG A 577 -20.65 -16.02 10.35
C ARG A 577 -20.46 -17.53 10.53
N ASN A 578 -19.34 -18.10 10.09
CA ASN A 578 -19.09 -19.55 10.15
C ASN A 578 -17.98 -19.91 11.16
N GLN A 579 -17.93 -21.18 11.58
CA GLN A 579 -17.01 -21.66 12.62
C GLN A 579 -15.55 -21.34 12.29
N GLY A 580 -15.12 -21.57 11.04
CA GLY A 580 -13.75 -21.28 10.60
C GLY A 580 -13.39 -19.80 10.70
N ALA A 581 -14.26 -18.90 10.23
CA ALA A 581 -14.06 -17.45 10.33
C ALA A 581 -14.04 -16.99 11.80
N THR A 582 -14.92 -17.53 12.63
CA THR A 582 -14.99 -17.21 14.06
C THR A 582 -13.74 -17.65 14.80
N THR A 583 -13.25 -18.87 14.56
CA THR A 583 -12.01 -19.39 15.17
C THR A 583 -10.81 -18.54 14.76
N ARG A 584 -10.67 -18.20 13.47
CA ARG A 584 -9.59 -17.32 12.98
C ARG A 584 -9.66 -15.92 13.59
N THR A 585 -10.85 -15.36 13.72
CA THR A 585 -11.06 -14.03 14.31
C THR A 585 -10.74 -14.05 15.81
N ARG A 586 -11.15 -15.09 16.53
CA ARG A 586 -10.80 -15.27 17.95
C ARG A 586 -9.29 -15.45 18.16
N ALA A 587 -8.61 -16.18 17.28
CA ALA A 587 -7.16 -16.28 17.31
C ALA A 587 -6.46 -14.94 17.07
N ARG A 588 -7.01 -14.08 16.19
CA ARG A 588 -6.53 -12.69 16.00
C ARG A 588 -6.75 -11.85 17.26
N LEU A 589 -7.95 -11.92 17.87
CA LEU A 589 -8.25 -11.22 19.13
C LEU A 589 -7.28 -11.63 20.23
N ASN A 590 -7.10 -12.93 20.47
CA ASN A 590 -6.18 -13.42 21.51
C ASN A 590 -4.73 -12.96 21.28
N ARG A 591 -4.30 -12.80 20.02
CA ARG A 591 -2.97 -12.25 19.72
C ARG A 591 -2.85 -10.78 20.09
N HIS A 592 -3.86 -9.95 19.79
CA HIS A 592 -3.84 -8.55 20.20
C HIS A 592 -4.05 -8.38 21.70
N GLU A 593 -4.85 -9.24 22.36
CA GLU A 593 -4.96 -9.26 23.82
C GLU A 593 -3.60 -9.47 24.49
N LYS A 594 -2.82 -10.43 23.97
CA LYS A 594 -1.45 -10.64 24.42
C LYS A 594 -0.61 -9.37 24.24
N LYS A 595 -0.67 -8.72 23.08
CA LYS A 595 0.13 -7.50 22.82
C LYS A 595 -0.27 -6.33 23.72
N ILE A 596 -1.58 -6.14 23.96
CA ILE A 596 -2.11 -5.16 24.92
C ILE A 596 -1.48 -5.43 26.28
N ARG A 597 -1.60 -6.67 26.79
CA ARG A 597 -1.04 -7.02 28.10
C ARG A 597 0.47 -6.80 28.18
N MET A 598 1.21 -7.19 27.15
CA MET A 598 2.66 -6.99 27.10
C MET A 598 3.04 -5.50 27.10
N SER A 599 2.34 -4.68 26.31
CA SER A 599 2.59 -3.23 26.25
C SER A 599 2.22 -2.54 27.56
N THR A 600 1.10 -2.93 28.19
CA THR A 600 0.72 -2.48 29.54
C THR A 600 1.80 -2.79 30.57
N LEU A 601 2.29 -4.04 30.60
CA LEU A 601 3.33 -4.45 31.56
C LEU A 601 4.65 -3.72 31.31
N LYS A 602 5.05 -3.56 30.05
CA LYS A 602 6.25 -2.81 29.68
C LYS A 602 6.17 -1.36 30.14
N TYR A 603 5.05 -0.68 29.87
CA TYR A 603 4.82 0.69 30.34
C TYR A 603 4.89 0.77 31.87
N GLN A 604 4.17 -0.10 32.58
CA GLN A 604 4.12 -0.09 34.04
C GLN A 604 5.48 -0.35 34.69
N GLN A 605 6.33 -1.19 34.10
CA GLN A 605 7.68 -1.45 34.60
C GLN A 605 8.62 -0.29 34.30
N ALA A 606 8.61 0.26 33.08
CA ALA A 606 9.38 1.44 32.74
C ALA A 606 9.01 2.64 33.64
N TRP A 607 7.72 2.84 33.88
CA TRP A 607 7.23 3.86 34.79
C TRP A 607 7.70 3.64 36.24
N LYS A 608 7.67 2.39 36.75
CA LYS A 608 8.20 2.07 38.08
C LYS A 608 9.71 2.32 38.17
N ALA A 609 10.47 2.01 37.12
CA ALA A 609 11.89 2.32 37.06
C ALA A 609 12.15 3.83 37.11
N LEU A 610 11.38 4.63 36.37
CA LEU A 610 11.45 6.10 36.43
C LEU A 610 11.11 6.64 37.83
N VAL A 611 10.11 6.08 38.50
CA VAL A 611 9.77 6.45 39.89
C VAL A 611 10.94 6.16 40.82
N ARG A 612 11.60 4.99 40.70
CA ARG A 612 12.77 4.66 41.53
C ARG A 612 13.96 5.57 41.24
N LEU A 613 14.23 5.88 39.97
CA LEU A 613 15.27 6.82 39.55
C LEU A 613 15.00 8.25 40.06
N SER A 614 13.74 8.59 40.33
CA SER A 614 13.32 9.87 40.90
C SER A 614 13.27 9.85 42.44
N GLY A 615 13.96 8.93 43.09
CA GLY A 615 13.96 8.78 44.55
C GLY A 615 12.63 8.32 45.14
N GLY A 616 11.76 7.71 44.34
CA GLY A 616 10.42 7.27 44.74
C GLY A 616 9.33 8.34 44.62
N LEU A 617 9.67 9.55 44.19
CA LEU A 617 8.72 10.66 44.05
C LEU A 617 7.99 10.58 42.70
N LYS A 618 6.72 10.13 42.74
CA LYS A 618 5.87 10.01 41.54
C LYS A 618 5.68 11.35 40.79
N GLU A 619 5.70 12.46 41.51
CA GLU A 619 5.48 13.82 40.96
C GLU A 619 6.59 14.29 40.03
N LEU A 620 7.79 13.71 40.14
CA LEU A 620 8.94 14.02 39.29
C LEU A 620 8.93 13.23 37.96
N VAL A 621 8.03 12.25 37.82
CA VAL A 621 7.91 11.44 36.61
C VAL A 621 6.93 12.12 35.64
N SER A 622 7.42 12.50 34.47
CA SER A 622 6.63 13.17 33.41
C SER A 622 5.49 12.31 32.84
N TRP A 623 5.51 11.00 33.11
CA TRP A 623 4.56 10.02 32.62
C TRP A 623 3.51 9.67 33.70
N PRO A 624 2.21 9.60 33.34
CA PRO A 624 1.17 9.20 34.29
C PRO A 624 1.24 7.71 34.63
N GLU A 625 0.80 7.34 35.83
CA GLU A 625 0.64 5.93 36.24
C GLU A 625 -0.47 5.27 35.43
N LEU A 626 -0.17 4.18 34.70
CA LEU A 626 -1.15 3.44 33.92
C LEU A 626 -1.86 2.38 34.79
N ARG A 627 -3.13 2.63 35.10
CA ARG A 627 -4.00 1.74 35.87
C ARG A 627 -4.71 0.75 34.96
N GLN A 628 -5.21 -0.33 35.54
CA GLN A 628 -5.96 -1.34 34.78
C GLN A 628 -7.26 -0.77 34.17
N ALA A 629 -7.88 0.22 34.82
CA ALA A 629 -9.08 0.92 34.34
C ALA A 629 -8.80 1.77 33.08
N ASP A 630 -7.57 2.23 32.89
CA ASP A 630 -7.17 3.05 31.74
C ASP A 630 -7.00 2.19 30.47
N VAL A 631 -6.83 0.87 30.63
CA VAL A 631 -6.66 -0.08 29.52
C VAL A 631 -8.02 -0.52 28.99
N ARG A 632 -8.74 0.42 28.37
CA ARG A 632 -10.09 0.23 27.82
C ARG A 632 -10.17 0.65 26.35
N MET A 633 -11.11 0.05 25.60
CA MET A 633 -11.39 0.46 24.23
C MET A 633 -12.26 1.73 24.24
N MET A 634 -12.20 2.53 23.18
CA MET A 634 -12.98 3.78 23.04
C MET A 634 -14.51 3.64 23.21
N ARG A 635 -15.06 2.42 23.07
CA ARG A 635 -16.49 2.13 23.24
C ARG A 635 -16.83 1.47 24.57
N ASP A 636 -15.84 1.22 25.42
CA ASP A 636 -16.06 0.68 26.76
C ASP A 636 -16.42 1.86 27.68
N ALA A 637 -17.39 1.67 28.57
CA ALA A 637 -17.82 2.73 29.49
C ALA A 637 -16.65 3.19 30.39
N GLU A 638 -16.66 4.47 30.77
CA GLU A 638 -15.82 4.92 31.88
C GLU A 638 -16.47 4.47 33.19
N ASP A 639 -15.93 3.40 33.78
CA ASP A 639 -16.33 2.95 35.12
C ASP A 639 -15.83 3.90 36.22
#